data_AF-A0A2D5ZSZ8-F1
#
_entry.id   AF-A0A2D5ZSZ8-F1
#
_cell.length_a   1.000
_cell.length_b   1.000
_cell.length_c   1.000
_cell.angle_alpha   90.00
_cell.angle_beta   90.00
_cell.angle_gamma   90.00
#
_symmetry.space_group_name_H-M   'P 1'
#
loop_
_entity.id
_entity.type
_entity.pdbx_description
1 polymer ?
#
loop_
_entity_poly.entity_id
_entity_poly.type
_entity_poly.pdbx_seq_one_letter_code
_entity_poly.pdbx_strand_id
1 'polypeptide(L)'
;MPPSVQCLLAALASATAVLAASSPRPSASLIYVGASRVDLTRTDWEAYDDANGNGHFDRLAGETWFDTGHDRLYDFEEEGAFGVDGAPGRVGVDDDQNGSTDDCDRSPHPIMRPRERCKEYGAPGSDDMDDPARDNWHWLLRPFANEGNLHFDNFGLAGFGPNWPVGYFRAVNEINDDDINGDGINDGIWARSIAIENEQGIATLIMSVDFAAMMHDFINPVKRRISEHAVDLGIDLPYENIVISSTHNHNSPDALGLWDLPRGGLDQRYIHGAGQRIDLDDTGVLDRMLLSAVEALAGMKPSLVRSAQGRPIACYDPETNLLLRDEDCVLYNNYGQNINPEPGYHRFVVQNDLREPWVRNMAITVLQFAELAPNGEVGETIATLVNFANHPEVLGSAEGNIQSSDYPHYVRERLEGALGGISVFVSGTVGNQIGYLHSSTPVPLYDAAGNLVCQIDPENPQDCLYDANGRIVPEWTWSESREKVRSLGLYIGDVAIEAIEASSSWLESPPLEILHDTVEIELENPFLGFFGCTKLDDFRESDEPYWIPGWCEPLTVPGCIARVAAHDPCAIYFTLDLNIVRIGDAQFITSPGEMPPEYLLGRDATTVSYRNPPRNDICDFPAMPGLIDLMEAPHRFVANMGNSEAGYLVPYADYVPLGDMSHPNYYEEEVSSGPHFGDDVANALAALLGDYSRPYGAEERACFTE
;
A
#
# COMPACT_ATOMS: atom_id res chain seq x y z
N MET A 1 76.83 -19.10 30.20
CA MET A 1 75.67 -19.81 30.77
C MET A 1 74.40 -19.18 30.18
N PRO A 2 73.38 -19.99 29.90
CA PRO A 2 72.23 -19.71 29.00
C PRO A 2 71.06 -19.06 29.80
N PRO A 3 69.75 -19.04 29.39
CA PRO A 3 69.03 -19.36 28.13
C PRO A 3 67.94 -18.31 27.68
N SER A 4 67.41 -18.46 26.45
CA SER A 4 65.98 -18.69 26.02
C SER A 4 65.15 -17.44 25.62
N VAL A 5 64.81 -17.23 24.33
CA VAL A 5 63.67 -17.76 23.51
C VAL A 5 62.39 -16.89 23.71
N GLN A 6 62.04 -15.96 22.80
CA GLN A 6 61.27 -16.09 21.54
C GLN A 6 59.74 -16.21 21.74
N CYS A 7 59.00 -15.13 21.47
CA CYS A 7 57.83 -15.05 20.56
C CYS A 7 56.88 -13.87 20.86
N LEU A 8 56.42 -13.26 19.76
CA LEU A 8 55.27 -12.35 19.58
C LEU A 8 55.35 -10.93 20.16
N LEU A 9 55.83 -9.97 19.34
CA LEU A 9 55.31 -8.60 19.19
C LEU A 9 56.19 -7.85 18.16
N ALA A 10 55.89 -7.99 16.86
CA ALA A 10 56.42 -7.12 15.81
C ALA A 10 55.67 -7.35 14.49
N ALA A 11 54.54 -6.68 14.28
CA ALA A 11 53.98 -6.44 12.95
C ALA A 11 52.95 -5.30 12.98
N LEU A 12 53.37 -4.10 13.41
CA LEU A 12 52.64 -2.86 13.13
C LEU A 12 53.70 -1.74 13.01
N ALA A 13 53.53 -0.90 11.98
CA ALA A 13 54.29 0.30 11.63
C ALA A 13 55.50 0.15 10.70
N SER A 14 55.24 0.29 9.39
CA SER A 14 56.08 0.89 8.33
C SER A 14 55.30 0.68 7.00
N ALA A 15 55.09 1.61 6.08
CA ALA A 15 55.69 2.91 5.81
C ALA A 15 54.77 3.72 4.87
N THR A 16 55.03 5.02 4.81
CA THR A 16 54.42 6.06 4.00
C THR A 16 54.76 5.99 2.50
N ALA A 17 53.73 6.23 1.68
CA ALA A 17 53.63 7.12 0.51
C ALA A 17 54.38 6.86 -0.83
N VAL A 18 53.56 6.95 -1.89
CA VAL A 18 53.78 7.29 -3.31
C VAL A 18 54.21 6.18 -4.28
N LEU A 19 53.25 5.69 -5.06
CA LEU A 19 53.32 5.68 -6.53
C LEU A 19 51.89 5.70 -7.11
N ALA A 20 51.54 6.84 -7.70
CA ALA A 20 50.39 6.95 -8.60
C ALA A 20 50.70 6.15 -9.87
N ALA A 21 49.88 5.14 -10.15
CA ALA A 21 49.72 4.54 -11.46
C ALA A 21 48.23 4.26 -11.63
N SER A 22 47.63 5.05 -12.51
CA SER A 22 46.28 4.92 -13.08
C SER A 22 45.62 3.56 -12.87
N SER A 23 44.69 3.48 -11.90
CA SER A 23 43.55 2.59 -12.05
C SER A 23 42.75 3.11 -13.26
N PRO A 24 42.25 2.23 -14.15
CA PRO A 24 41.17 2.66 -15.02
C PRO A 24 40.06 3.13 -14.09
N ARG A 25 39.49 4.32 -14.35
CA ARG A 25 38.16 4.63 -13.82
C ARG A 25 37.29 3.41 -14.17
N PRO A 26 36.46 2.87 -13.25
CA PRO A 26 35.51 1.86 -13.66
C PRO A 26 34.77 2.43 -14.88
N SER A 27 34.68 1.64 -15.95
CA SER A 27 33.81 2.01 -17.07
C SER A 27 32.45 2.32 -16.48
N ALA A 28 31.89 3.48 -16.83
CA ALA A 28 30.55 3.89 -16.45
C ALA A 28 29.60 2.71 -16.68
N SER A 29 29.04 2.15 -15.60
CA SER A 29 28.12 1.02 -15.67
C SER A 29 26.71 1.55 -15.90
N LEU A 30 26.13 1.29 -17.06
CA LEU A 30 24.71 1.57 -17.33
C LEU A 30 23.80 0.80 -16.36
N ILE A 31 22.59 1.31 -16.20
CA ILE A 31 21.47 0.54 -15.66
C ILE A 31 20.48 0.20 -16.77
N TYR A 32 19.79 -0.91 -16.60
CA TYR A 32 18.68 -1.37 -17.42
C TYR A 32 17.44 -1.34 -16.56
N VAL A 33 16.37 -0.76 -17.07
CA VAL A 33 15.11 -0.62 -16.34
C VAL A 33 13.96 -1.07 -17.22
N GLY A 34 13.07 -1.85 -16.65
CA GLY A 34 11.81 -2.26 -17.24
C GLY A 34 10.70 -2.11 -16.22
N ALA A 35 9.49 -1.89 -16.69
CA ALA A 35 8.32 -1.71 -15.83
C ALA A 35 7.08 -2.30 -16.47
N SER A 36 6.13 -2.68 -15.63
CA SER A 36 4.86 -3.29 -16.02
C SER A 36 3.76 -2.94 -15.03
N ARG A 37 2.51 -3.14 -15.45
CA ARG A 37 1.35 -3.12 -14.58
C ARG A 37 0.37 -4.20 -15.02
N VAL A 38 -0.13 -4.97 -14.08
CA VAL A 38 -1.13 -6.02 -14.30
C VAL A 38 -2.32 -5.73 -13.40
N ASP A 39 -3.52 -5.85 -13.95
CA ASP A 39 -4.77 -5.60 -13.26
C ASP A 39 -5.07 -6.73 -12.26
N LEU A 40 -5.40 -6.38 -11.02
CA LEU A 40 -5.81 -7.29 -9.95
C LEU A 40 -7.29 -7.13 -9.61
N THR A 41 -8.01 -6.22 -10.26
CA THR A 41 -9.39 -5.87 -9.95
C THR A 41 -10.25 -7.12 -10.01
N ARG A 42 -10.93 -7.41 -8.90
CA ARG A 42 -11.91 -8.49 -8.88
C ARG A 42 -13.09 -8.03 -9.72
N THR A 43 -13.63 -8.88 -10.58
CA THR A 43 -14.77 -8.58 -11.48
C THR A 43 -15.85 -9.65 -11.47
N ASP A 44 -15.68 -10.66 -10.63
CA ASP A 44 -16.49 -11.86 -10.48
C ASP A 44 -17.21 -11.80 -9.13
N TRP A 45 -18.26 -10.96 -9.04
CA TRP A 45 -19.06 -10.81 -7.82
C TRP A 45 -20.52 -10.39 -8.11
N GLU A 46 -21.42 -10.69 -7.17
CA GLU A 46 -22.87 -10.49 -7.31
C GLU A 46 -23.39 -9.49 -6.26
N ALA A 47 -24.42 -8.70 -6.62
CA ALA A 47 -25.08 -7.72 -5.74
C ALA A 47 -26.61 -7.88 -5.72
N TYR A 48 -27.30 -7.22 -4.78
CA TYR A 48 -28.77 -7.19 -4.75
C TYR A 48 -29.33 -5.90 -4.11
N ASP A 49 -30.60 -5.59 -4.40
CA ASP A 49 -31.35 -4.48 -3.77
C ASP A 49 -31.88 -4.92 -2.40
N ASP A 50 -31.34 -4.40 -1.29
CA ASP A 50 -31.87 -4.65 0.07
C ASP A 50 -33.06 -3.72 0.36
N ALA A 51 -34.19 -3.99 -0.32
CA ALA A 51 -35.41 -3.20 -0.18
C ALA A 51 -36.00 -3.22 1.25
N ASN A 52 -35.56 -4.15 2.10
CA ASN A 52 -36.10 -4.35 3.43
C ASN A 52 -35.15 -3.94 4.58
N GLY A 53 -33.89 -3.61 4.27
CA GLY A 53 -32.88 -3.10 5.20
C GLY A 53 -32.52 -4.13 6.26
N ASN A 54 -32.23 -5.36 5.85
CA ASN A 54 -31.85 -6.45 6.76
C ASN A 54 -30.51 -7.11 6.42
N GLY A 55 -29.79 -6.60 5.43
CA GLY A 55 -28.49 -7.12 4.99
C GLY A 55 -28.52 -8.51 4.40
N HIS A 56 -29.70 -9.00 4.00
CA HIS A 56 -29.89 -10.33 3.45
C HIS A 56 -30.87 -10.33 2.28
N PHE A 57 -30.43 -10.91 1.14
CA PHE A 57 -31.31 -11.13 0.02
C PHE A 57 -32.59 -11.89 0.42
N ASP A 58 -33.72 -11.20 0.42
CA ASP A 58 -35.07 -11.70 0.66
C ASP A 58 -35.98 -11.41 -0.54
N ARG A 59 -36.05 -12.40 -1.42
CA ARG A 59 -37.00 -12.41 -2.55
C ARG A 59 -38.46 -12.16 -2.12
N LEU A 60 -38.87 -12.57 -0.93
CA LEU A 60 -40.25 -12.37 -0.44
C LEU A 60 -40.53 -10.92 -0.06
N ALA A 61 -39.48 -10.14 0.20
CA ALA A 61 -39.55 -8.70 0.42
C ALA A 61 -39.56 -7.89 -0.89
N GLY A 62 -39.39 -8.54 -2.05
CA GLY A 62 -39.42 -7.90 -3.37
C GLY A 62 -38.04 -7.48 -3.89
N GLU A 63 -36.98 -7.97 -3.26
CA GLU A 63 -35.59 -7.67 -3.60
C GLU A 63 -35.17 -8.28 -4.93
N THR A 64 -34.31 -7.56 -5.64
CA THR A 64 -33.89 -7.88 -7.00
C THR A 64 -32.39 -8.13 -7.04
N TRP A 65 -31.99 -9.17 -7.79
CA TRP A 65 -30.60 -9.54 -8.05
C TRP A 65 -29.95 -8.60 -9.08
N PHE A 66 -28.67 -8.31 -8.90
CA PHE A 66 -27.81 -7.68 -9.89
C PHE A 66 -26.54 -8.50 -10.07
N ASP A 67 -26.22 -8.79 -11.33
CA ASP A 67 -24.91 -9.30 -11.69
C ASP A 67 -23.95 -8.10 -11.74
N THR A 68 -22.83 -8.15 -11.02
CA THR A 68 -21.91 -7.02 -10.87
C THR A 68 -20.51 -7.42 -11.26
N GLY A 69 -20.28 -7.49 -12.56
CA GLY A 69 -18.97 -7.77 -13.10
C GLY A 69 -18.79 -7.28 -14.53
N HIS A 70 -17.68 -7.72 -15.13
CA HIS A 70 -17.43 -7.59 -16.58
C HIS A 70 -18.44 -8.40 -17.43
N ASP A 71 -19.37 -9.09 -16.77
CA ASP A 71 -20.53 -9.86 -17.25
C ASP A 71 -21.84 -9.05 -17.33
N ARG A 72 -21.84 -7.75 -16.96
CA ARG A 72 -22.97 -6.81 -17.11
C ARG A 72 -23.45 -6.57 -18.56
N LEU A 73 -23.06 -7.39 -19.53
CA LEU A 73 -23.55 -7.32 -20.90
C LEU A 73 -24.97 -7.91 -21.03
N TYR A 74 -25.89 -7.31 -20.29
CA TYR A 74 -27.27 -7.12 -20.68
C TYR A 74 -27.66 -5.70 -20.30
N ASP A 75 -27.51 -4.74 -21.21
CA ASP A 75 -28.25 -3.51 -21.03
C ASP A 75 -28.77 -2.89 -22.34
N PHE A 76 -30.07 -2.64 -22.36
CA PHE A 76 -30.75 -1.84 -23.37
C PHE A 76 -31.02 -0.41 -22.85
N GLU A 77 -30.54 -0.06 -21.65
CA GLU A 77 -30.82 1.18 -20.93
C GLU A 77 -29.59 1.92 -20.32
N GLU A 78 -28.36 1.37 -20.22
CA GLU A 78 -27.20 2.12 -19.67
C GLU A 78 -26.34 2.86 -20.72
N GLU A 79 -26.11 4.16 -20.46
CA GLU A 79 -24.94 4.88 -20.96
C GLU A 79 -23.69 4.39 -20.19
N GLY A 80 -22.70 3.76 -20.85
CA GLY A 80 -21.36 3.66 -20.26
C GLY A 80 -20.53 2.38 -20.38
N ALA A 81 -21.06 1.24 -20.84
CA ALA A 81 -20.31 -0.02 -20.85
C ALA A 81 -19.02 0.08 -21.69
N PHE A 82 -17.84 -0.04 -21.08
CA PHE A 82 -16.57 0.25 -21.75
C PHE A 82 -16.16 -0.85 -22.75
N GLY A 83 -15.77 -0.45 -23.96
CA GLY A 83 -15.23 -1.33 -24.99
C GLY A 83 -13.78 -1.73 -24.76
N VAL A 84 -13.24 -2.57 -25.65
CA VAL A 84 -11.83 -3.06 -25.64
C VAL A 84 -10.77 -1.96 -25.67
N ASP A 85 -11.15 -0.72 -25.94
CA ASP A 85 -10.31 0.48 -25.92
C ASP A 85 -10.40 1.27 -24.61
N GLY A 86 -11.19 0.81 -23.63
CA GLY A 86 -11.43 1.50 -22.36
C GLY A 86 -12.31 2.74 -22.48
N ALA A 87 -13.00 2.96 -23.60
CA ALA A 87 -13.96 4.04 -23.78
C ALA A 87 -15.42 3.53 -23.69
N PRO A 88 -16.39 4.33 -23.23
CA PRO A 88 -17.80 3.94 -23.21
C PRO A 88 -18.29 3.49 -24.60
N GLY A 89 -19.01 2.36 -24.65
CA GLY A 89 -19.74 1.88 -25.82
C GLY A 89 -20.67 2.97 -26.35
N ARG A 90 -20.69 3.16 -27.68
CA ARG A 90 -21.36 4.32 -28.28
C ARG A 90 -22.84 4.04 -28.53
N VAL A 91 -23.70 4.64 -27.70
CA VAL A 91 -25.15 4.73 -27.93
C VAL A 91 -25.46 5.26 -29.34
N GLY A 92 -26.32 4.55 -30.10
CA GLY A 92 -26.90 5.03 -31.35
C GLY A 92 -26.18 4.66 -32.66
N VAL A 93 -25.50 3.52 -32.74
CA VAL A 93 -24.87 3.00 -33.97
C VAL A 93 -25.64 1.79 -34.50
N ASP A 94 -26.07 1.86 -35.77
CA ASP A 94 -26.80 0.79 -36.49
C ASP A 94 -25.80 -0.24 -37.05
N ASP A 95 -25.43 -1.22 -36.22
CA ASP A 95 -24.33 -2.14 -36.48
C ASP A 95 -24.61 -3.16 -37.60
N ASP A 96 -25.89 -3.50 -37.84
CA ASP A 96 -26.29 -4.38 -38.94
C ASP A 96 -26.70 -3.61 -40.23
N GLN A 97 -26.62 -2.27 -40.20
CA GLN A 97 -26.95 -1.33 -41.27
C GLN A 97 -28.37 -1.50 -41.82
N ASN A 98 -29.32 -1.95 -40.99
CA ASN A 98 -30.69 -2.18 -41.40
C ASN A 98 -31.56 -0.91 -41.42
N GLY A 99 -31.01 0.21 -40.94
CA GLY A 99 -31.63 1.53 -40.91
C GLY A 99 -32.35 1.87 -39.60
N SER A 100 -32.14 1.09 -38.53
CA SER A 100 -32.69 1.30 -37.17
C SER A 100 -31.56 1.20 -36.17
N THR A 101 -31.37 2.23 -35.35
CA THR A 101 -30.48 2.19 -34.18
C THR A 101 -31.27 1.64 -33.00
N ASP A 102 -30.74 0.66 -32.27
CA ASP A 102 -31.31 0.07 -31.04
C ASP A 102 -32.64 -0.70 -31.27
N ASP A 103 -32.60 -1.75 -32.10
CA ASP A 103 -33.80 -2.47 -32.57
C ASP A 103 -34.49 -3.42 -31.54
N CYS A 104 -34.20 -3.26 -30.25
CA CYS A 104 -34.70 -4.10 -29.15
C CYS A 104 -36.21 -3.97 -28.83
N ASP A 105 -36.98 -3.16 -29.55
CA ASP A 105 -38.33 -2.73 -29.15
C ASP A 105 -39.50 -3.61 -29.66
N ARG A 106 -39.30 -4.93 -29.85
CA ARG A 106 -40.41 -5.83 -30.22
C ARG A 106 -41.27 -6.21 -29.02
N SER A 107 -42.59 -5.94 -29.12
CA SER A 107 -43.59 -6.37 -28.14
C SER A 107 -43.42 -7.85 -27.72
N PRO A 108 -43.44 -8.15 -26.41
CA PRO A 108 -43.07 -9.45 -25.89
C PRO A 108 -44.03 -10.55 -26.36
N HIS A 109 -43.48 -11.61 -26.97
CA HIS A 109 -44.21 -12.84 -27.27
C HIS A 109 -43.72 -13.99 -26.36
N PRO A 110 -44.61 -14.82 -25.77
CA PRO A 110 -44.25 -15.80 -24.73
C PRO A 110 -43.30 -16.94 -25.12
N ILE A 111 -42.84 -16.98 -26.38
CA ILE A 111 -42.11 -18.11 -26.96
C ILE A 111 -40.88 -17.68 -27.79
N MET A 112 -40.61 -16.37 -27.91
CA MET A 112 -39.43 -15.87 -28.61
C MET A 112 -38.21 -15.81 -27.68
N ARG A 113 -37.05 -16.25 -28.17
CA ARG A 113 -35.76 -16.19 -27.44
C ARG A 113 -35.26 -14.74 -27.37
N PRO A 114 -34.54 -14.31 -26.32
CA PRO A 114 -34.03 -12.94 -26.19
C PRO A 114 -33.11 -12.48 -27.34
N ARG A 115 -32.19 -13.33 -27.81
CA ARG A 115 -31.36 -13.10 -29.02
C ARG A 115 -32.17 -12.91 -30.33
N GLU A 116 -33.47 -13.22 -30.33
CA GLU A 116 -34.36 -12.97 -31.48
C GLU A 116 -35.11 -11.62 -31.36
N ARG A 117 -34.84 -10.86 -30.28
CA ARG A 117 -35.45 -9.55 -29.97
C ARG A 117 -34.51 -8.36 -30.15
N CYS A 118 -33.21 -8.57 -29.94
CA CYS A 118 -32.16 -7.59 -30.23
C CYS A 118 -31.28 -8.17 -31.33
N LYS A 119 -31.24 -7.55 -32.51
CA LYS A 119 -30.43 -8.05 -33.63
C LYS A 119 -29.04 -7.45 -33.66
N GLU A 120 -28.81 -6.33 -32.98
CA GLU A 120 -27.52 -5.65 -32.94
C GLU A 120 -26.52 -6.37 -32.01
N TYR A 121 -26.97 -6.88 -30.85
CA TYR A 121 -26.09 -7.62 -29.93
C TYR A 121 -25.48 -8.88 -30.56
N GLY A 122 -24.15 -8.87 -30.75
CA GLY A 122 -23.40 -9.95 -31.39
C GLY A 122 -23.62 -10.06 -32.91
N ALA A 123 -24.03 -8.97 -33.56
CA ALA A 123 -24.13 -8.89 -35.01
C ALA A 123 -22.75 -8.92 -35.68
N PRO A 124 -22.64 -9.37 -36.94
CA PRO A 124 -21.39 -9.31 -37.68
C PRO A 124 -20.86 -7.87 -37.84
N GLY A 125 -19.94 -7.47 -36.97
CA GLY A 125 -19.31 -6.14 -36.98
C GLY A 125 -19.56 -5.28 -35.74
N SER A 126 -20.35 -5.75 -34.76
CA SER A 126 -20.46 -5.04 -33.48
C SER A 126 -19.19 -5.24 -32.63
N ASP A 127 -18.96 -4.29 -31.73
CA ASP A 127 -17.90 -4.28 -30.72
C ASP A 127 -18.34 -4.90 -29.38
N ASP A 128 -19.53 -5.50 -29.33
CA ASP A 128 -20.03 -6.25 -28.17
C ASP A 128 -19.10 -7.41 -27.84
N MET A 129 -18.75 -7.56 -26.57
CA MET A 129 -18.03 -8.75 -26.10
C MET A 129 -19.02 -9.88 -25.76
N ASP A 130 -18.72 -11.11 -26.17
CA ASP A 130 -19.44 -12.28 -25.64
C ASP A 130 -19.11 -12.40 -24.14
N ASP A 131 -20.15 -12.62 -23.31
CA ASP A 131 -20.01 -12.97 -21.89
C ASP A 131 -18.98 -14.11 -21.71
N PRO A 132 -17.86 -13.87 -20.99
CA PRO A 132 -16.82 -14.87 -20.74
C PRO A 132 -17.31 -16.09 -19.95
N ALA A 133 -18.27 -15.91 -19.04
CA ALA A 133 -18.81 -16.93 -18.14
C ALA A 133 -19.97 -17.73 -18.77
N ARG A 134 -20.67 -17.14 -19.75
CA ARG A 134 -21.82 -17.73 -20.51
C ARG A 134 -23.00 -18.14 -19.63
N ASP A 135 -23.17 -17.50 -18.49
CA ASP A 135 -24.18 -17.85 -17.50
C ASP A 135 -25.43 -16.97 -17.58
N ASN A 136 -25.32 -15.70 -17.97
CA ASN A 136 -26.37 -14.69 -18.11
C ASN A 136 -27.61 -14.92 -17.22
N TRP A 137 -27.70 -14.15 -16.14
CA TRP A 137 -28.90 -14.05 -15.32
C TRP A 137 -30.17 -13.81 -16.14
N HIS A 138 -31.26 -14.54 -15.84
CA HIS A 138 -32.55 -14.34 -16.49
C HIS A 138 -33.71 -14.57 -15.53
N TRP A 139 -34.41 -13.51 -15.12
CA TRP A 139 -35.51 -13.51 -14.14
C TRP A 139 -36.56 -14.63 -14.27
N LEU A 140 -36.87 -15.09 -15.49
CA LEU A 140 -37.84 -16.17 -15.75
C LEU A 140 -37.26 -17.56 -16.12
N LEU A 141 -36.02 -17.64 -16.63
CA LEU A 141 -35.44 -18.88 -17.21
C LEU A 141 -34.22 -19.37 -16.44
N ARG A 142 -33.45 -18.46 -15.86
CA ARG A 142 -32.26 -18.70 -15.04
C ARG A 142 -32.19 -17.65 -13.92
N PRO A 143 -33.16 -17.61 -12.98
CA PRO A 143 -33.17 -16.64 -11.89
C PRO A 143 -32.08 -16.87 -10.84
N PHE A 144 -31.19 -17.84 -11.09
CA PHE A 144 -30.06 -18.26 -10.26
C PHE A 144 -28.86 -18.61 -11.15
N ALA A 145 -28.79 -18.04 -12.36
CA ALA A 145 -27.54 -18.10 -13.11
C ALA A 145 -26.56 -17.19 -12.38
N ASN A 146 -25.64 -17.85 -11.69
CA ASN A 146 -24.37 -17.34 -11.20
C ASN A 146 -23.26 -17.81 -12.13
N GLU A 147 -22.02 -17.44 -11.79
CA GLU A 147 -20.65 -17.81 -12.28
C GLU A 147 -20.40 -19.32 -12.51
N GLY A 148 -21.43 -20.08 -12.87
CA GLY A 148 -21.46 -21.54 -13.04
C GLY A 148 -21.33 -22.35 -11.75
N ASN A 149 -21.28 -21.72 -10.57
CA ASN A 149 -20.86 -22.35 -9.31
C ASN A 149 -21.98 -22.62 -8.30
N LEU A 150 -23.23 -22.18 -8.55
CA LEU A 150 -24.38 -22.32 -7.64
C LEU A 150 -24.25 -21.60 -6.28
N HIS A 151 -23.32 -20.65 -6.13
CA HIS A 151 -23.09 -19.85 -4.92
C HIS A 151 -23.35 -18.34 -5.15
N PHE A 152 -23.51 -17.58 -4.05
CA PHE A 152 -23.50 -16.11 -4.06
C PHE A 152 -22.06 -15.67 -3.87
N ASP A 153 -21.50 -14.98 -4.86
CA ASP A 153 -20.10 -14.57 -4.83
C ASP A 153 -20.01 -13.10 -4.39
N ASN A 154 -19.69 -12.88 -3.11
CA ASN A 154 -19.30 -11.58 -2.58
C ASN A 154 -17.90 -11.65 -1.97
N PHE A 155 -17.33 -10.51 -1.62
CA PHE A 155 -16.01 -10.47 -1.00
C PHE A 155 -15.90 -9.35 0.03
N GLY A 156 -15.19 -9.61 1.13
CA GLY A 156 -14.85 -8.56 2.07
C GLY A 156 -13.81 -7.59 1.49
N LEU A 157 -14.08 -6.28 1.57
CA LEU A 157 -13.03 -5.27 1.48
C LEU A 157 -12.24 -5.25 2.80
N ALA A 158 -10.92 -5.07 2.68
CA ALA A 158 -10.04 -4.90 3.83
C ALA A 158 -10.40 -3.62 4.62
N GLY A 159 -10.16 -3.59 5.94
CA GLY A 159 -10.33 -2.37 6.75
C GLY A 159 -11.75 -2.02 7.21
N PHE A 160 -12.79 -2.44 6.47
CA PHE A 160 -14.18 -2.01 6.70
C PHE A 160 -15.18 -3.19 6.81
N GLY A 161 -14.86 -4.28 7.53
CA GLY A 161 -15.71 -5.48 7.67
C GLY A 161 -16.13 -5.84 9.12
N PRO A 162 -17.15 -6.71 9.34
CA PRO A 162 -17.86 -6.81 10.61
C PRO A 162 -17.05 -7.41 11.77
N ASN A 163 -16.99 -6.60 12.83
CA ASN A 163 -16.74 -6.89 14.25
C ASN A 163 -16.60 -8.36 14.66
N TRP A 164 -15.37 -8.74 15.02
CA TRP A 164 -15.11 -9.93 15.82
C TRP A 164 -15.58 -9.72 17.29
N PRO A 165 -16.28 -10.67 17.95
CA PRO A 165 -16.74 -10.50 19.34
C PRO A 165 -15.69 -10.82 20.41
N VAL A 166 -14.48 -11.28 20.05
CA VAL A 166 -13.45 -11.68 21.01
C VAL A 166 -12.30 -10.67 21.02
N GLY A 167 -12.56 -9.55 21.68
CA GLY A 167 -11.65 -8.41 21.77
C GLY A 167 -12.44 -7.13 21.61
N TYR A 168 -12.08 -6.08 22.33
CA TYR A 168 -12.75 -4.77 22.30
C TYR A 168 -12.49 -4.02 20.96
N PHE A 169 -12.64 -4.69 19.81
CA PHE A 169 -12.55 -4.10 18.47
C PHE A 169 -13.74 -3.14 18.27
N ARG A 170 -13.61 -1.93 18.82
CA ARG A 170 -14.39 -0.77 18.43
C ARG A 170 -13.57 0.01 17.40
N ALA A 171 -13.32 -0.60 16.24
CA ALA A 171 -13.25 0.21 15.04
C ALA A 171 -14.68 0.70 14.81
N VAL A 172 -14.89 1.97 15.13
CA VAL A 172 -16.15 2.69 15.00
C VAL A 172 -16.45 2.84 13.52
N ASN A 173 -17.01 1.80 12.92
CA ASN A 173 -17.84 1.96 11.74
C ASN A 173 -19.19 1.32 12.08
N GLU A 174 -20.18 2.17 12.30
CA GLU A 174 -21.60 1.81 12.10
C GLU A 174 -21.79 1.56 10.60
N ILE A 175 -21.11 0.55 10.06
CA ILE A 175 -21.53 -0.05 8.80
C ILE A 175 -22.89 -0.65 9.14
N ASN A 176 -23.94 -0.15 8.51
CA ASN A 176 -25.26 -0.74 8.68
C ASN A 176 -25.13 -2.24 8.42
N ASP A 177 -25.87 -3.08 9.14
CA ASP A 177 -25.96 -4.51 8.83
C ASP A 177 -26.36 -4.76 7.35
N ASP A 178 -26.90 -3.72 6.69
CA ASP A 178 -27.35 -3.58 5.31
C ASP A 178 -26.23 -3.45 4.26
N ASP A 179 -24.96 -3.30 4.67
CA ASP A 179 -23.86 -2.97 3.76
C ASP A 179 -23.02 -4.21 3.40
N ILE A 180 -23.06 -4.62 2.14
CA ILE A 180 -22.21 -5.69 1.63
C ILE A 180 -21.00 -5.01 0.99
N ASN A 181 -19.82 -5.32 1.51
CA ASN A 181 -18.57 -4.82 0.96
C ASN A 181 -18.45 -5.21 -0.53
N GLY A 182 -18.17 -4.23 -1.41
CA GLY A 182 -17.90 -4.48 -2.83
C GLY A 182 -19.06 -4.21 -3.82
N ASP A 183 -19.81 -3.13 -3.69
CA ASP A 183 -20.92 -2.72 -4.57
C ASP A 183 -20.49 -2.07 -5.91
N GLY A 184 -19.20 -2.02 -6.22
CA GLY A 184 -18.72 -1.41 -7.47
C GLY A 184 -17.20 -1.34 -7.62
N ILE A 185 -16.75 -0.81 -8.75
CA ILE A 185 -15.37 -0.37 -9.00
C ILE A 185 -15.38 1.14 -9.26
N ASN A 186 -14.56 1.89 -8.51
CA ASN A 186 -14.27 3.29 -8.79
C ASN A 186 -13.11 3.39 -9.78
N ASP A 187 -12.05 2.63 -9.50
CA ASP A 187 -10.87 2.50 -10.34
C ASP A 187 -10.16 1.16 -10.04
N GLY A 188 -9.34 0.69 -10.97
CA GLY A 188 -8.72 -0.62 -10.86
C GLY A 188 -7.63 -0.67 -9.79
N ILE A 189 -7.38 -1.87 -9.25
CA ILE A 189 -6.27 -2.23 -8.36
C ILE A 189 -5.20 -3.00 -9.13
N TRP A 190 -3.92 -2.82 -8.81
CA TRP A 190 -2.81 -3.23 -9.68
C TRP A 190 -1.66 -3.94 -8.95
N ALA A 191 -0.98 -4.83 -9.67
CA ALA A 191 0.40 -5.23 -9.40
C ALA A 191 1.32 -4.46 -10.35
N ARG A 192 2.14 -3.55 -9.83
CA ARG A 192 3.05 -2.71 -10.63
C ARG A 192 4.50 -2.98 -10.25
N SER A 193 5.32 -3.29 -11.24
CA SER A 193 6.71 -3.72 -11.03
C SER A 193 7.70 -2.80 -11.74
N ILE A 194 8.85 -2.57 -11.10
CA ILE A 194 10.06 -2.00 -11.71
C ILE A 194 11.19 -3.01 -11.51
N ALA A 195 11.77 -3.48 -12.60
CA ALA A 195 12.98 -4.31 -12.61
C ALA A 195 14.18 -3.44 -12.96
N ILE A 196 15.28 -3.61 -12.23
CA ILE A 196 16.52 -2.85 -12.43
C ILE A 196 17.70 -3.82 -12.42
N GLU A 197 18.57 -3.72 -13.42
CA GLU A 197 19.84 -4.43 -13.48
C GLU A 197 20.97 -3.46 -13.82
N ASN A 198 22.13 -3.56 -13.16
CA ASN A 198 23.31 -2.81 -13.56
C ASN A 198 24.24 -3.64 -14.46
N GLU A 199 25.20 -3.01 -15.16
CA GLU A 199 26.16 -3.74 -15.98
C GLU A 199 27.05 -4.75 -15.22
N GLN A 200 27.10 -4.68 -13.89
CA GLN A 200 27.79 -5.69 -13.08
C GLN A 200 26.95 -6.96 -12.85
N GLY A 201 25.70 -7.01 -13.32
CA GLY A 201 24.76 -8.11 -13.14
C GLY A 201 24.03 -8.10 -11.79
N ILE A 202 24.10 -7.01 -11.04
CA ILE A 202 23.28 -6.86 -9.83
C ILE A 202 21.88 -6.47 -10.28
N ALA A 203 20.90 -7.33 -9.98
CA ALA A 203 19.50 -7.10 -10.28
C ALA A 203 18.66 -6.97 -9.01
N THR A 204 17.60 -6.16 -9.09
CA THR A 204 16.53 -6.04 -8.08
C THR A 204 15.19 -5.84 -8.77
N LEU A 205 14.12 -6.22 -8.09
CA LEU A 205 12.75 -5.98 -8.53
C LEU A 205 11.95 -5.40 -7.38
N ILE A 206 11.25 -4.30 -7.65
CA ILE A 206 10.35 -3.64 -6.69
C ILE A 206 8.95 -3.76 -7.24
N MET A 207 8.05 -4.40 -6.49
CA MET A 207 6.64 -4.56 -6.82
C MET A 207 5.79 -3.85 -5.77
N SER A 208 4.79 -3.11 -6.24
CA SER A 208 3.70 -2.61 -5.41
C SER A 208 2.40 -3.32 -5.77
N VAL A 209 1.64 -3.75 -4.77
CA VAL A 209 0.30 -4.34 -4.92
C VAL A 209 -0.74 -3.50 -4.17
N ASP A 210 -1.89 -3.29 -4.80
CA ASP A 210 -2.98 -2.49 -4.24
C ASP A 210 -3.89 -3.28 -3.28
N PHE A 211 -3.29 -3.75 -2.19
CA PHE A 211 -4.00 -4.36 -1.06
C PHE A 211 -3.71 -3.64 0.25
N ALA A 212 -4.53 -3.87 1.27
CA ALA A 212 -4.23 -3.44 2.64
C ALA A 212 -2.91 -4.07 3.12
N ALA A 213 -2.74 -5.36 2.87
CA ALA A 213 -1.53 -6.07 3.23
C ALA A 213 -1.46 -7.43 2.54
N MET A 214 -0.24 -7.97 2.42
CA MET A 214 0.01 -9.37 2.08
C MET A 214 1.12 -9.91 2.98
N MET A 215 0.89 -11.12 3.52
CA MET A 215 1.84 -11.80 4.39
C MET A 215 2.87 -12.61 3.58
N HIS A 216 3.97 -13.00 4.23
CA HIS A 216 5.11 -13.65 3.58
C HIS A 216 4.81 -15.08 3.08
N ASP A 217 3.78 -15.74 3.60
CA ASP A 217 3.23 -16.99 3.06
C ASP A 217 2.78 -16.85 1.60
N PHE A 218 2.21 -15.69 1.21
CA PHE A 218 1.84 -15.40 -0.16
C PHE A 218 3.01 -14.83 -0.98
N ILE A 219 3.77 -13.90 -0.38
CA ILE A 219 4.84 -13.16 -1.07
C ILE A 219 6.03 -14.07 -1.41
N ASN A 220 6.51 -14.88 -0.46
CA ASN A 220 7.74 -15.65 -0.64
C ASN A 220 7.65 -16.67 -1.78
N PRO A 221 6.55 -17.43 -1.93
CA PRO A 221 6.36 -18.29 -3.10
C PRO A 221 6.42 -17.54 -4.44
N VAL A 222 5.84 -16.34 -4.53
CA VAL A 222 5.90 -15.51 -5.75
C VAL A 222 7.34 -15.07 -6.03
N LYS A 223 8.07 -14.56 -5.03
CA LYS A 223 9.49 -14.17 -5.17
C LYS A 223 10.36 -15.33 -5.69
N ARG A 224 10.15 -16.55 -5.19
CA ARG A 224 10.88 -17.75 -5.65
C ARG A 224 10.58 -18.03 -7.13
N ARG A 225 9.32 -17.95 -7.55
CA ARG A 225 8.93 -18.12 -8.96
C ARG A 225 9.49 -17.02 -9.86
N ILE A 226 9.50 -15.78 -9.41
CA ILE A 226 10.12 -14.67 -10.15
C ILE A 226 11.60 -14.95 -10.39
N SER A 227 12.33 -15.39 -9.35
CA SER A 227 13.75 -15.71 -9.44
C SER A 227 14.00 -16.85 -10.44
N GLU A 228 13.15 -17.89 -10.43
CA GLU A 228 13.21 -19.00 -11.41
C GLU A 228 13.03 -18.49 -12.85
N HIS A 229 12.03 -17.65 -13.10
CA HIS A 229 11.77 -17.09 -14.44
C HIS A 229 12.81 -16.05 -14.88
N ALA A 230 13.43 -15.31 -13.95
CA ALA A 230 14.52 -14.39 -14.26
C ALA A 230 15.73 -15.11 -14.88
N VAL A 231 16.04 -16.33 -14.39
CA VAL A 231 17.11 -17.16 -14.95
C VAL A 231 16.84 -17.53 -16.41
N ASP A 232 15.59 -17.80 -16.78
CA ASP A 232 15.20 -18.09 -18.17
C ASP A 232 15.40 -16.88 -19.11
N LEU A 233 15.33 -15.66 -18.55
CA LEU A 233 15.63 -14.40 -19.26
C LEU A 233 17.13 -14.05 -19.24
N GLY A 234 17.96 -14.85 -18.58
CA GLY A 234 19.41 -14.61 -18.45
C GLY A 234 19.78 -13.57 -17.38
N ILE A 235 18.87 -13.27 -16.46
CA ILE A 235 19.05 -12.30 -15.37
C ILE A 235 19.28 -13.08 -14.07
N ASP A 236 20.38 -12.77 -13.38
CA ASP A 236 20.66 -13.31 -12.05
C ASP A 236 19.95 -12.43 -11.00
N LEU A 237 18.66 -12.70 -10.77
CA LEU A 237 17.85 -12.03 -9.76
C LEU A 237 17.61 -12.97 -8.57
N PRO A 238 18.36 -12.82 -7.47
CA PRO A 238 18.13 -13.58 -6.25
C PRO A 238 16.78 -13.25 -5.61
N TYR A 239 16.21 -14.23 -4.92
CA TYR A 239 14.98 -14.10 -4.13
C TYR A 239 15.09 -12.93 -3.13
N GLU A 240 16.26 -12.79 -2.52
CA GLU A 240 16.61 -11.81 -1.51
C GLU A 240 16.61 -10.37 -2.06
N ASN A 241 16.74 -10.20 -3.38
CA ASN A 241 16.77 -8.90 -4.03
C ASN A 241 15.40 -8.44 -4.56
N ILE A 242 14.34 -9.19 -4.29
CA ILE A 242 12.97 -8.86 -4.69
C ILE A 242 12.25 -8.25 -3.49
N VAL A 243 11.73 -7.04 -3.67
CA VAL A 243 10.89 -6.32 -2.70
C VAL A 243 9.46 -6.29 -3.23
N ILE A 244 8.52 -6.82 -2.45
CA ILE A 244 7.08 -6.70 -2.73
C ILE A 244 6.45 -5.91 -1.58
N SER A 245 5.76 -4.81 -1.87
CA SER A 245 5.14 -3.92 -0.88
C SER A 245 3.66 -3.73 -1.19
N SER A 246 2.84 -3.64 -0.16
CA SER A 246 1.42 -3.27 -0.31
C SER A 246 1.26 -1.75 -0.22
N THR A 247 0.34 -1.17 -0.99
CA THR A 247 0.02 0.27 -0.85
C THR A 247 -0.74 0.58 0.44
N HIS A 248 -1.21 -0.44 1.17
CA HIS A 248 -2.08 -0.31 2.33
C HIS A 248 -3.50 0.15 1.98
N ASN A 249 -3.99 -0.28 0.82
CA ASN A 249 -5.30 0.11 0.33
C ASN A 249 -6.43 -0.56 1.12
N HIS A 250 -7.30 0.21 1.77
CA HIS A 250 -8.47 -0.31 2.49
C HIS A 250 -9.73 -0.41 1.61
N ASN A 251 -9.61 -0.16 0.29
CA ASN A 251 -10.69 -0.35 -0.67
C ASN A 251 -10.35 -1.45 -1.70
N SER A 252 -9.67 -2.51 -1.26
CA SER A 252 -9.36 -3.73 -2.02
C SER A 252 -9.96 -4.98 -1.38
N PRO A 253 -10.14 -6.10 -2.12
CA PRO A 253 -10.43 -7.39 -1.53
C PRO A 253 -9.42 -7.78 -0.42
N ASP A 254 -9.88 -8.50 0.60
CA ASP A 254 -9.03 -9.00 1.68
C ASP A 254 -7.98 -10.01 1.17
N ALA A 255 -6.71 -9.61 1.17
CA ALA A 255 -5.56 -10.44 0.79
C ALA A 255 -4.74 -10.93 2.01
N LEU A 256 -5.17 -10.63 3.24
CA LEU A 256 -4.56 -11.11 4.48
C LEU A 256 -5.39 -12.25 5.10
N GLY A 257 -6.71 -12.18 4.94
CA GLY A 257 -7.70 -13.09 5.52
C GLY A 257 -8.11 -12.71 6.95
N LEU A 258 -7.87 -11.48 7.38
CA LEU A 258 -8.19 -10.97 8.72
C LEU A 258 -9.62 -10.42 8.80
N TRP A 259 -10.14 -9.82 7.73
CA TRP A 259 -11.38 -9.04 7.74
C TRP A 259 -12.61 -9.83 7.26
N ASP A 260 -12.42 -10.98 6.60
CA ASP A 260 -13.51 -11.85 6.10
C ASP A 260 -13.77 -13.12 6.94
N LEU A 261 -13.29 -13.15 8.18
CA LEU A 261 -13.31 -14.36 9.04
C LEU A 261 -14.70 -14.92 9.42
N PRO A 262 -15.83 -14.16 9.43
CA PRO A 262 -17.14 -14.75 9.69
C PRO A 262 -17.87 -15.27 8.44
N ARG A 263 -17.53 -14.82 7.22
CA ARG A 263 -18.32 -15.06 5.99
C ARG A 263 -17.63 -15.84 4.89
N GLY A 264 -16.32 -16.13 4.97
CA GLY A 264 -15.68 -17.01 3.98
C GLY A 264 -14.19 -17.21 4.12
N GLY A 265 -13.50 -16.36 4.88
CA GLY A 265 -12.04 -16.29 4.86
C GLY A 265 -11.53 -15.79 3.51
N LEU A 266 -10.21 -15.72 3.37
CA LEU A 266 -9.53 -15.34 2.13
C LEU A 266 -10.06 -16.15 0.94
N ASP A 267 -10.53 -15.47 -0.11
CA ASP A 267 -11.00 -16.14 -1.33
C ASP A 267 -9.82 -16.83 -2.02
N GLN A 268 -9.75 -18.14 -1.79
CA GLN A 268 -8.68 -18.99 -2.26
C GLN A 268 -8.56 -19.01 -3.79
N ARG A 269 -9.68 -18.86 -4.51
CA ARG A 269 -9.68 -18.90 -5.97
C ARG A 269 -9.20 -17.57 -6.54
N TYR A 270 -9.64 -16.45 -5.96
CA TYR A 270 -9.15 -15.13 -6.35
C TYR A 270 -7.63 -15.00 -6.07
N ILE A 271 -7.16 -15.46 -4.91
CA ILE A 271 -5.73 -15.36 -4.56
C ILE A 271 -4.86 -16.35 -5.34
N HIS A 272 -5.20 -17.65 -5.34
CA HIS A 272 -4.33 -18.70 -5.89
C HIS A 272 -4.66 -19.17 -7.31
N GLY A 273 -5.71 -18.63 -7.94
CA GLY A 273 -6.16 -19.08 -9.24
C GLY A 273 -6.86 -20.45 -9.21
N ALA A 274 -7.32 -20.89 -10.37
CA ALA A 274 -8.07 -22.16 -10.48
C ALA A 274 -7.16 -23.39 -10.30
N GLY A 275 -5.89 -23.27 -10.68
CA GLY A 275 -4.86 -24.30 -10.57
C GLY A 275 -4.28 -24.44 -9.17
N GLN A 276 -4.56 -23.49 -8.26
CA GLN A 276 -3.98 -23.39 -6.92
C GLN A 276 -2.44 -23.51 -6.92
N ARG A 277 -1.83 -22.90 -7.94
CA ARG A 277 -0.39 -22.90 -8.19
C ARG A 277 -0.05 -21.58 -8.86
N ILE A 278 1.15 -21.10 -8.60
CA ILE A 278 1.66 -19.90 -9.26
C ILE A 278 2.10 -20.27 -10.68
N ASP A 279 1.35 -19.85 -11.69
CA ASP A 279 1.56 -20.14 -13.11
C ASP A 279 1.15 -18.94 -13.99
N LEU A 280 1.90 -18.66 -15.05
CA LEU A 280 1.65 -17.53 -15.95
C LEU A 280 0.38 -17.68 -16.79
N ASP A 281 -0.14 -18.90 -16.90
CA ASP A 281 -1.35 -19.22 -17.67
C ASP A 281 -2.65 -19.14 -16.82
N ASP A 282 -2.56 -18.90 -15.51
CA ASP A 282 -3.69 -18.76 -14.59
C ASP A 282 -3.95 -17.27 -14.24
N THR A 283 -5.03 -16.99 -13.53
CA THR A 283 -5.55 -15.63 -13.31
C THR A 283 -5.66 -15.24 -11.84
N GLY A 284 -5.08 -16.00 -10.92
CA GLY A 284 -5.03 -15.62 -9.51
C GLY A 284 -4.19 -14.36 -9.28
N VAL A 285 -4.34 -13.75 -8.11
CA VAL A 285 -3.50 -12.62 -7.70
C VAL A 285 -2.01 -12.99 -7.75
N LEU A 286 -1.63 -14.16 -7.22
CA LEU A 286 -0.22 -14.59 -7.21
C LEU A 286 0.33 -14.81 -8.62
N ASP A 287 -0.51 -15.27 -9.56
CA ASP A 287 -0.18 -15.46 -10.97
C ASP A 287 0.06 -14.13 -11.68
N ARG A 288 -0.83 -13.17 -11.44
CA ARG A 288 -0.75 -11.80 -11.98
C ARG A 288 0.42 -11.02 -11.41
N MET A 289 0.78 -11.25 -10.15
CA MET A 289 2.03 -10.73 -9.57
C MET A 289 3.24 -11.31 -10.31
N LEU A 290 3.28 -12.63 -10.55
CA LEU A 290 4.35 -13.25 -11.34
C LEU A 290 4.41 -12.66 -12.76
N LEU A 291 3.27 -12.50 -13.43
CA LEU A 291 3.18 -11.91 -14.77
C LEU A 291 3.75 -10.48 -14.80
N SER A 292 3.34 -9.64 -13.85
CA SER A 292 3.86 -8.27 -13.70
C SER A 292 5.39 -8.28 -13.61
N ALA A 293 5.96 -9.11 -12.74
CA ALA A 293 7.40 -9.20 -12.60
C ALA A 293 8.11 -9.67 -13.88
N VAL A 294 7.60 -10.71 -14.55
CA VAL A 294 8.19 -11.25 -15.78
C VAL A 294 8.14 -10.24 -16.92
N GLU A 295 7.04 -9.49 -17.07
CA GLU A 295 6.92 -8.43 -18.07
C GLU A 295 7.91 -7.28 -17.81
N ALA A 296 8.09 -6.87 -16.55
CA ALA A 296 9.07 -5.85 -16.19
C ALA A 296 10.51 -6.30 -16.50
N LEU A 297 10.86 -7.56 -16.17
CA LEU A 297 12.17 -8.14 -16.47
C LEU A 297 12.42 -8.25 -17.97
N ALA A 298 11.43 -8.70 -18.75
CA ALA A 298 11.54 -8.81 -20.20
C ALA A 298 11.60 -7.45 -20.91
N GLY A 299 11.03 -6.41 -20.31
CA GLY A 299 10.95 -5.05 -20.84
C GLY A 299 12.18 -4.17 -20.56
N MET A 300 13.24 -4.70 -19.94
CA MET A 300 14.40 -3.90 -19.52
C MET A 300 15.16 -3.29 -20.71
N LYS A 301 15.46 -1.99 -20.61
CA LYS A 301 16.24 -1.24 -21.60
C LYS A 301 17.26 -0.29 -20.95
N PRO A 302 18.35 0.09 -21.65
CA PRO A 302 19.34 1.03 -21.12
C PRO A 302 18.68 2.32 -20.64
N SER A 303 19.05 2.77 -19.45
CA SER A 303 18.29 3.79 -18.73
C SER A 303 19.18 4.78 -17.97
N LEU A 304 18.58 5.92 -17.68
CA LEU A 304 19.06 6.98 -16.81
C LEU A 304 18.12 7.06 -15.61
N VAL A 305 18.64 7.44 -14.44
CA VAL A 305 17.81 7.71 -13.26
C VAL A 305 18.08 9.11 -12.73
N ARG A 306 17.03 9.77 -12.25
CA ARG A 306 17.14 10.91 -11.34
C ARG A 306 16.18 10.74 -10.18
N SER A 307 16.46 11.39 -9.06
CA SER A 307 15.53 11.41 -7.93
C SER A 307 15.42 12.80 -7.32
N ALA A 308 14.34 13.01 -6.59
CA ALA A 308 14.04 14.24 -5.87
C ALA A 308 13.18 13.95 -4.64
N GLN A 309 13.17 14.88 -3.69
CA GLN A 309 12.28 14.84 -2.55
C GLN A 309 11.55 16.18 -2.40
N GLY A 310 10.23 16.14 -2.57
CA GLY A 310 9.32 17.27 -2.36
C GLY A 310 8.77 17.29 -0.93
N ARG A 311 8.21 18.42 -0.53
CA ARG A 311 7.45 18.56 0.72
C ARG A 311 6.17 19.34 0.45
N PRO A 312 4.99 18.76 0.68
CA PRO A 312 3.73 19.48 0.55
C PRO A 312 3.60 20.53 1.66
N ILE A 313 2.64 21.44 1.48
CA ILE A 313 2.09 22.23 2.59
C ILE A 313 1.53 21.26 3.64
N ALA A 314 1.85 21.49 4.91
CA ALA A 314 1.48 20.62 6.03
C ALA A 314 0.48 21.27 7.00
N CYS A 315 0.42 22.60 7.02
CA CYS A 315 -0.57 23.36 7.78
C CYS A 315 -0.80 24.74 7.17
N TYR A 316 -1.84 25.42 7.64
CA TYR A 316 -2.06 26.84 7.40
C TYR A 316 -2.45 27.59 8.67
N ASP A 317 -2.18 28.90 8.71
CA ASP A 317 -2.68 29.80 9.74
C ASP A 317 -4.13 30.20 9.44
N PRO A 318 -5.12 29.84 10.28
CA PRO A 318 -6.53 30.19 10.06
C PRO A 318 -6.83 31.69 10.09
N GLU A 319 -5.95 32.52 10.68
CA GLU A 319 -6.15 33.97 10.77
C GLU A 319 -5.63 34.70 9.53
N THR A 320 -4.55 34.20 8.93
CA THR A 320 -3.84 34.88 7.82
C THR A 320 -3.86 34.12 6.50
N ASN A 321 -4.34 32.87 6.48
CA ASN A 321 -4.24 31.92 5.37
C ASN A 321 -2.80 31.62 4.93
N LEU A 322 -1.81 31.87 5.78
CA LEU A 322 -0.41 31.58 5.47
C LEU A 322 -0.20 30.06 5.36
N LEU A 323 0.26 29.60 4.20
CA LEU A 323 0.55 28.19 3.96
C LEU A 323 1.98 27.86 4.40
N LEU A 324 2.12 26.80 5.20
CA LEU A 324 3.36 26.47 5.91
C LEU A 324 3.80 25.02 5.67
N ARG A 325 5.11 24.82 5.72
CA ARG A 325 5.72 23.49 5.74
C ARG A 325 5.69 22.95 7.16
N ASP A 326 5.87 21.64 7.28
CA ASP A 326 5.79 20.92 8.54
C ASP A 326 6.69 21.52 9.64
N GLU A 327 7.94 21.86 9.30
CA GLU A 327 8.92 22.47 10.19
C GLU A 327 8.53 23.89 10.71
N ASP A 328 7.62 24.56 10.01
CA ASP A 328 7.12 25.90 10.36
C ASP A 328 5.74 25.85 11.05
N CYS A 329 5.18 24.65 11.23
CA CYS A 329 3.87 24.47 11.86
C CYS A 329 3.94 24.65 13.38
N VAL A 330 2.99 25.41 13.94
CA VAL A 330 2.81 25.56 15.38
C VAL A 330 1.57 24.74 15.76
N LEU A 331 1.80 23.55 16.28
CA LEU A 331 0.78 22.57 16.67
C LEU A 331 0.82 22.30 18.18
N TYR A 332 -0.27 21.77 18.73
CA TYR A 332 -0.30 21.24 20.08
C TYR A 332 0.41 19.88 20.16
N ASN A 333 0.88 19.53 21.35
CA ASN A 333 1.51 18.23 21.63
C ASN A 333 0.49 17.09 21.88
N ASN A 334 -0.81 17.31 21.64
CA ASN A 334 -1.84 16.28 21.76
C ASN A 334 -2.85 16.39 20.62
N TYR A 335 -3.42 15.25 20.24
CA TYR A 335 -4.30 15.10 19.09
C TYR A 335 -5.57 15.96 19.19
N GLY A 336 -6.27 15.88 20.32
CA GLY A 336 -7.60 16.49 20.47
C GLY A 336 -7.63 18.01 20.27
N GLN A 337 -6.54 18.72 20.58
CA GLN A 337 -6.46 20.18 20.39
C GLN A 337 -6.09 20.59 18.96
N ASN A 338 -5.42 19.73 18.19
CA ASN A 338 -5.05 20.01 16.80
C ASN A 338 -6.25 19.94 15.85
N ILE A 339 -7.30 19.16 16.19
CA ILE A 339 -8.53 19.08 15.37
C ILE A 339 -9.24 20.43 15.30
N ASN A 340 -9.20 21.25 16.34
CA ASN A 340 -9.82 22.57 16.37
C ASN A 340 -8.88 23.54 17.09
N PRO A 341 -7.86 24.06 16.38
CA PRO A 341 -6.81 24.84 17.02
C PRO A 341 -7.35 26.15 17.58
N GLU A 342 -6.90 26.56 18.77
CA GLU A 342 -7.17 27.89 19.31
C GLU A 342 -6.34 28.95 18.56
N PRO A 343 -6.69 30.25 18.66
CA PRO A 343 -5.89 31.34 18.11
C PRO A 343 -4.40 31.24 18.47
N GLY A 344 -3.54 31.36 17.47
CA GLY A 344 -2.08 31.20 17.59
C GLY A 344 -1.54 29.81 17.28
N TYR A 345 -2.40 28.83 16.96
CA TYR A 345 -2.02 27.52 16.45
C TYR A 345 -2.49 27.33 15.00
N HIS A 346 -1.72 26.56 14.24
CA HIS A 346 -2.00 26.31 12.83
C HIS A 346 -2.92 25.10 12.65
N ARG A 347 -3.70 25.10 11.57
CA ARG A 347 -4.55 23.98 11.15
C ARG A 347 -3.74 23.06 10.26
N PHE A 348 -3.56 21.80 10.66
CA PHE A 348 -2.90 20.81 9.82
C PHE A 348 -3.77 20.42 8.62
N VAL A 349 -3.12 20.02 7.53
CA VAL A 349 -3.73 19.60 6.26
C VAL A 349 -2.96 18.41 5.70
N VAL A 350 -3.57 17.67 4.78
CA VAL A 350 -2.93 16.60 3.95
C VAL A 350 -2.52 15.34 4.70
N GLN A 351 -2.04 15.43 5.94
CA GLN A 351 -1.62 14.30 6.76
C GLN A 351 -1.86 14.61 8.23
N ASN A 352 -2.34 13.60 8.95
CA ASN A 352 -2.59 13.63 10.38
C ASN A 352 -1.85 12.47 11.07
N ASP A 353 -1.57 12.63 12.37
CA ASP A 353 -0.99 11.60 13.23
C ASP A 353 -1.97 11.35 14.39
N LEU A 354 -2.41 10.10 14.58
CA LEU A 354 -3.35 9.76 15.64
C LEU A 354 -2.66 9.40 16.95
N ARG A 355 -1.34 9.20 16.96
CA ARG A 355 -0.62 8.72 18.14
C ARG A 355 0.36 9.78 18.63
N GLU A 356 0.36 10.01 19.93
CA GLU A 356 1.41 10.80 20.57
C GLU A 356 2.65 9.93 20.89
N PRO A 357 3.86 10.52 20.85
CA PRO A 357 4.17 11.90 20.46
C PRO A 357 4.08 12.07 18.94
N TRP A 358 3.52 13.20 18.48
CA TRP A 358 3.32 13.43 17.06
C TRP A 358 4.64 13.56 16.31
N VAL A 359 4.88 12.65 15.36
CA VAL A 359 6.02 12.69 14.44
C VAL A 359 5.48 12.43 13.04
N ARG A 360 5.63 13.42 12.15
CA ARG A 360 5.10 13.34 10.79
C ARG A 360 6.20 13.22 9.76
N ASN A 361 5.92 12.44 8.73
CA ASN A 361 6.80 12.29 7.58
C ASN A 361 6.12 12.86 6.33
N MET A 362 6.36 14.15 6.08
CA MET A 362 5.80 14.86 4.93
C MET A 362 6.71 14.81 3.69
N ALA A 363 7.73 13.95 3.67
CA ALA A 363 8.56 13.81 2.49
C ALA A 363 7.84 13.03 1.38
N ILE A 364 7.83 13.58 0.17
CA ILE A 364 7.40 12.87 -1.04
C ILE A 364 8.66 12.58 -1.85
N THR A 365 9.06 11.32 -1.92
CA THR A 365 10.25 10.92 -2.68
C THR A 365 9.84 10.38 -4.03
N VAL A 366 10.50 10.85 -5.09
CA VAL A 366 10.23 10.39 -6.47
C VAL A 366 11.54 10.05 -7.17
N LEU A 367 11.59 8.88 -7.78
CA LEU A 367 12.62 8.47 -8.72
C LEU A 367 11.98 8.42 -10.11
N GLN A 368 12.68 8.92 -11.11
CA GLN A 368 12.28 8.81 -12.51
C GLN A 368 13.35 8.07 -13.29
N PHE A 369 12.91 7.07 -14.05
CA PHE A 369 13.73 6.30 -14.96
C PHE A 369 13.34 6.64 -16.40
N ALA A 370 14.32 7.04 -17.20
CA ALA A 370 14.11 7.36 -18.61
C ALA A 370 15.06 6.54 -19.47
N GLU A 371 14.65 6.23 -20.70
CA GLU A 371 15.49 5.53 -21.65
C GLU A 371 16.74 6.35 -21.98
N LEU A 372 17.90 5.69 -22.01
CA LEU A 372 19.09 6.28 -22.59
C LEU A 372 19.00 6.16 -24.12
N ALA A 373 18.65 7.26 -24.77
CA ALA A 373 18.49 7.27 -26.22
C ALA A 373 19.84 7.02 -26.94
N PRO A 374 19.84 6.46 -28.18
CA PRO A 374 21.08 6.15 -28.90
C PRO A 374 22.01 7.34 -29.16
N ASN A 375 21.50 8.58 -29.07
CA ASN A 375 22.26 9.82 -29.18
C ASN A 375 22.89 10.28 -27.84
N GLY A 376 22.68 9.55 -26.75
CA GLY A 376 23.15 9.88 -25.41
C GLY A 376 22.28 10.90 -24.67
N GLU A 377 21.10 11.22 -25.19
CA GLU A 377 20.15 12.14 -24.54
C GLU A 377 19.12 11.37 -23.70
N VAL A 378 18.43 12.10 -22.83
CA VAL A 378 17.29 11.59 -22.06
C VAL A 378 16.14 11.30 -23.02
N GLY A 379 15.75 10.03 -23.11
CA GLY A 379 14.61 9.57 -23.90
C GLY A 379 13.29 9.65 -23.14
N GLU A 380 12.34 8.80 -23.52
CA GLU A 380 11.02 8.71 -22.87
C GLU A 380 11.13 8.13 -21.46
N THR A 381 10.28 8.60 -20.56
CA THR A 381 10.12 7.99 -19.22
C THR A 381 9.65 6.55 -19.36
N ILE A 382 10.32 5.66 -18.64
CA ILE A 382 9.98 4.24 -18.53
C ILE A 382 9.07 4.05 -17.33
N ALA A 383 9.51 4.60 -16.20
CA ALA A 383 8.81 4.46 -14.94
C ALA A 383 9.12 5.58 -13.96
N THR A 384 8.22 5.75 -13.00
CA THR A 384 8.47 6.51 -11.78
C THR A 384 8.21 5.64 -10.56
N LEU A 385 9.06 5.73 -9.54
CA LEU A 385 8.78 5.21 -8.20
C LEU A 385 8.48 6.41 -7.30
N VAL A 386 7.29 6.46 -6.71
CA VAL A 386 6.86 7.54 -5.82
C VAL A 386 6.53 6.99 -4.44
N ASN A 387 6.98 7.68 -3.41
CA ASN A 387 6.75 7.35 -2.02
C ASN A 387 6.11 8.52 -1.27
N PHE A 388 5.07 8.21 -0.51
CA PHE A 388 4.45 9.14 0.43
C PHE A 388 3.93 8.37 1.65
N ALA A 389 4.11 8.94 2.84
CA ALA A 389 3.70 8.32 4.09
C ALA A 389 2.27 8.72 4.46
N ASN A 390 1.26 8.03 3.94
CA ASN A 390 -0.14 8.33 4.26
C ASN A 390 -1.02 7.11 4.01
N HIS A 391 -1.92 6.77 4.94
CA HIS A 391 -2.90 5.70 4.77
C HIS A 391 -3.81 5.97 3.56
N PRO A 392 -3.92 5.04 2.60
CA PRO A 392 -4.95 5.04 1.56
C PRO A 392 -6.28 4.52 2.13
N GLU A 393 -6.92 5.38 2.92
CA GLU A 393 -8.22 5.15 3.57
C GLU A 393 -9.20 6.34 3.38
N VAL A 394 -8.96 7.17 2.36
CA VAL A 394 -9.61 8.49 2.23
C VAL A 394 -11.09 8.39 1.90
N LEU A 395 -11.52 7.31 1.22
CA LEU A 395 -12.95 7.03 0.98
C LEU A 395 -13.72 6.76 2.27
N GLY A 396 -13.05 6.32 3.34
CA GLY A 396 -13.67 5.94 4.60
C GLY A 396 -14.70 4.82 4.44
N SER A 397 -15.51 4.59 5.47
CA SER A 397 -16.56 3.57 5.48
C SER A 397 -17.86 4.04 4.80
N ALA A 398 -18.09 5.35 4.68
CA ALA A 398 -19.34 5.90 4.17
C ALA A 398 -19.52 5.82 2.64
N GLU A 399 -18.41 5.84 1.89
CA GLU A 399 -18.38 5.58 0.43
C GLU A 399 -17.52 4.32 0.12
N GLY A 400 -17.19 3.55 1.15
CA GLY A 400 -16.10 2.56 1.16
C GLY A 400 -16.37 1.23 0.49
N ASN A 401 -17.62 0.92 0.11
CA ASN A 401 -17.97 -0.38 -0.46
C ASN A 401 -17.61 -0.51 -1.94
N ILE A 402 -16.64 0.25 -2.44
CA ILE A 402 -16.28 0.27 -3.84
C ILE A 402 -14.79 -0.03 -3.96
N GLN A 403 -14.44 -0.94 -4.87
CA GLN A 403 -13.05 -1.24 -5.18
C GLN A 403 -12.36 0.00 -5.77
N SER A 404 -11.21 0.36 -5.22
CA SER A 404 -10.48 1.57 -5.57
C SER A 404 -9.03 1.39 -5.14
N SER A 405 -8.05 1.92 -5.88
CA SER A 405 -6.67 2.06 -5.38
C SER A 405 -6.47 3.28 -4.47
N ASP A 406 -7.55 3.97 -4.09
CA ASP A 406 -7.59 5.21 -3.31
C ASP A 406 -6.71 6.32 -3.94
N TYR A 407 -6.19 7.27 -3.15
CA TYR A 407 -5.41 8.39 -3.67
C TYR A 407 -4.16 7.96 -4.45
N PRO A 408 -3.49 6.81 -4.19
CA PRO A 408 -2.43 6.28 -5.05
C PRO A 408 -2.82 6.18 -6.53
N HIS A 409 -4.10 5.89 -6.85
CA HIS A 409 -4.60 5.92 -8.22
C HIS A 409 -4.27 7.24 -8.92
N TYR A 410 -4.71 8.35 -8.31
CA TYR A 410 -4.61 9.68 -8.89
C TYR A 410 -3.19 10.24 -8.82
N VAL A 411 -2.36 9.81 -7.86
CA VAL A 411 -0.91 10.10 -7.88
C VAL A 411 -0.29 9.50 -9.15
N ARG A 412 -0.61 8.24 -9.45
CA ARG A 412 -0.09 7.55 -10.63
C ARG A 412 -0.60 8.20 -11.90
N GLU A 413 -1.91 8.44 -12.01
CA GLU A 413 -2.52 9.12 -13.17
C GLU A 413 -1.85 10.48 -13.44
N ARG A 414 -1.63 11.26 -12.38
CA ARG A 414 -0.99 12.58 -12.50
C ARG A 414 0.44 12.49 -13.00
N LEU A 415 1.24 11.57 -12.46
CA LEU A 415 2.62 11.35 -12.87
C LEU A 415 2.72 10.76 -14.28
N GLU A 416 1.90 9.76 -14.61
CA GLU A 416 1.86 9.14 -15.94
C GLU A 416 1.40 10.16 -17.01
N GLY A 417 0.44 11.01 -16.69
CA GLY A 417 -0.04 12.07 -17.59
C GLY A 417 1.00 13.17 -17.83
N ALA A 418 1.79 13.53 -16.81
CA ALA A 418 2.78 14.60 -16.92
C ALA A 418 4.15 14.12 -17.46
N LEU A 419 4.60 12.95 -17.02
CA LEU A 419 5.95 12.45 -17.27
C LEU A 419 5.98 11.27 -18.25
N GLY A 420 4.86 10.58 -18.47
CA GLY A 420 4.81 9.31 -19.20
C GLY A 420 5.34 8.13 -18.37
N GLY A 421 5.43 6.96 -19.01
CA GLY A 421 5.88 5.72 -18.36
C GLY A 421 4.86 5.13 -17.39
N ILE A 422 5.29 4.16 -16.58
CA ILE A 422 4.46 3.50 -15.55
C ILE A 422 4.84 4.04 -14.16
N SER A 423 3.85 4.50 -13.41
CA SER A 423 4.09 4.97 -12.04
C SER A 423 3.82 3.89 -11.00
N VAL A 424 4.78 3.63 -10.13
CA VAL A 424 4.70 2.71 -8.99
C VAL A 424 4.67 3.53 -7.71
N PHE A 425 3.60 3.38 -6.92
CA PHE A 425 3.47 4.02 -5.62
C PHE A 425 3.87 3.04 -4.52
N VAL A 426 4.67 3.46 -3.55
CA VAL A 426 5.00 2.67 -2.35
C VAL A 426 4.73 3.48 -1.10
N SER A 427 4.07 2.88 -0.12
CA SER A 427 3.70 3.58 1.11
C SER A 427 4.91 3.82 2.00
N GLY A 428 4.98 5.03 2.57
CA GLY A 428 5.97 5.42 3.56
C GLY A 428 5.62 4.95 4.96
N THR A 429 6.19 5.61 5.97
CA THR A 429 5.93 5.34 7.39
C THR A 429 4.48 5.65 7.76
N VAL A 430 3.61 4.64 7.69
CA VAL A 430 2.18 4.79 7.95
C VAL A 430 1.77 4.40 9.37
N GLY A 431 2.65 3.75 10.14
CA GLY A 431 2.35 3.42 11.55
C GLY A 431 1.93 4.66 12.35
N ASN A 432 1.16 4.48 13.43
CA ASN A 432 0.40 5.52 14.15
C ASN A 432 -0.89 6.00 13.44
N GLN A 433 -1.39 5.22 12.47
CA GLN A 433 -2.52 5.60 11.62
C GLN A 433 -2.25 6.95 10.92
N ILE A 434 -1.01 7.12 10.42
CA ILE A 434 -0.62 8.34 9.70
C ILE A 434 -1.46 8.45 8.45
N GLY A 435 -2.17 9.55 8.31
CA GLY A 435 -3.08 9.76 7.19
C GLY A 435 -4.52 9.42 7.46
N TYR A 436 -4.93 9.39 8.72
CA TYR A 436 -6.34 9.45 9.12
C TYR A 436 -7.00 10.72 8.58
N LEU A 437 -7.47 10.62 7.34
CA LEU A 437 -8.03 11.70 6.53
C LEU A 437 -9.55 11.71 6.54
N HIS A 438 -10.14 11.33 7.67
CA HIS A 438 -11.57 11.52 7.92
C HIS A 438 -11.94 13.01 7.91
N SER A 439 -13.21 13.31 8.17
CA SER A 439 -13.80 14.66 8.15
C SER A 439 -13.04 15.79 8.89
N SER A 440 -12.05 15.48 9.74
CA SER A 440 -11.22 16.44 10.48
C SER A 440 -10.00 16.99 9.74
N THR A 441 -9.50 16.30 8.70
CA THR A 441 -8.26 16.66 7.98
C THR A 441 -8.56 17.11 6.56
N PRO A 442 -8.41 18.40 6.21
CA PRO A 442 -8.69 18.87 4.86
C PRO A 442 -7.53 18.60 3.89
N VAL A 443 -7.86 18.55 2.61
CA VAL A 443 -6.88 18.54 1.51
C VAL A 443 -7.21 19.66 0.51
N PRO A 444 -6.22 20.20 -0.24
CA PRO A 444 -6.49 21.17 -1.30
C PRO A 444 -7.44 20.59 -2.35
N LEU A 445 -8.50 21.31 -2.70
CA LEU A 445 -9.53 20.84 -3.64
C LEU A 445 -9.05 20.93 -5.10
N TYR A 446 -9.27 19.86 -5.87
CA TYR A 446 -9.10 19.83 -7.31
C TYR A 446 -10.42 19.55 -8.04
N ASP A 447 -10.65 20.30 -9.11
CA ASP A 447 -11.81 20.08 -9.98
C ASP A 447 -11.67 18.78 -10.80
N ALA A 448 -12.75 18.40 -11.49
CA ALA A 448 -12.77 17.21 -12.34
C ALA A 448 -11.83 17.29 -13.56
N ALA A 449 -11.34 18.48 -13.90
CA ALA A 449 -10.36 18.68 -14.97
C ALA A 449 -8.91 18.65 -14.45
N GLY A 450 -8.73 18.42 -13.15
CA GLY A 450 -7.42 18.33 -12.50
C GLY A 450 -6.75 19.68 -12.23
N ASN A 451 -7.53 20.76 -12.10
CA ASN A 451 -7.03 22.07 -11.71
C ASN A 451 -7.29 22.33 -10.22
N LEU A 452 -6.31 22.94 -9.55
CA LEU A 452 -6.44 23.41 -8.18
C LEU A 452 -7.54 24.48 -8.10
N VAL A 453 -8.52 24.28 -7.23
CA VAL A 453 -9.57 25.26 -6.94
C VAL A 453 -9.04 26.20 -5.86
N CYS A 454 -9.00 27.50 -6.17
CA CYS A 454 -8.53 28.53 -5.24
C CYS A 454 -9.67 29.23 -4.52
N GLN A 455 -9.40 29.69 -3.30
CA GLN A 455 -10.27 30.66 -2.64
C GLN A 455 -10.28 31.96 -3.44
N ILE A 456 -11.43 32.61 -3.52
CA ILE A 456 -11.60 33.84 -4.28
C ILE A 456 -11.16 35.04 -3.43
N ASP A 457 -10.42 35.99 -4.02
CA ASP A 457 -10.06 37.24 -3.34
C ASP A 457 -11.34 38.06 -3.02
N PRO A 458 -11.62 38.35 -1.72
CA PRO A 458 -12.78 39.15 -1.32
C PRO A 458 -12.80 40.57 -1.91
N GLU A 459 -11.64 41.15 -2.21
CA GLU A 459 -11.51 42.48 -2.82
C GLU A 459 -11.59 42.43 -4.35
N ASN A 460 -11.18 41.31 -4.97
CA ASN A 460 -11.29 41.10 -6.42
C ASN A 460 -11.86 39.70 -6.77
N PRO A 461 -13.19 39.57 -6.92
CA PRO A 461 -13.84 38.27 -7.13
C PRO A 461 -13.53 37.53 -8.45
N GLN A 462 -12.58 38.00 -9.26
CA GLN A 462 -12.10 37.35 -10.47
C GLN A 462 -10.70 36.74 -10.30
N ASP A 463 -10.05 36.99 -9.17
CA ASP A 463 -8.68 36.55 -8.89
C ASP A 463 -8.67 35.53 -7.73
N CYS A 464 -7.66 34.65 -7.74
CA CYS A 464 -7.37 33.78 -6.61
C CYS A 464 -6.82 34.59 -5.42
N LEU A 465 -7.13 34.14 -4.21
CA LEU A 465 -6.47 34.57 -2.99
C LEU A 465 -5.05 34.01 -2.95
N TYR A 466 -4.10 34.88 -2.61
CA TYR A 466 -2.70 34.50 -2.42
C TYR A 466 -2.28 34.74 -0.97
N ASP A 467 -1.44 33.85 -0.45
CA ASP A 467 -0.81 34.01 0.85
C ASP A 467 0.29 35.09 0.81
N ALA A 468 0.87 35.41 1.97
CA ALA A 468 1.93 36.41 2.09
C ALA A 468 3.22 36.06 1.30
N ASN A 469 3.39 34.82 0.88
CA ASN A 469 4.50 34.33 0.06
C ASN A 469 4.16 34.24 -1.43
N GLY A 470 2.96 34.64 -1.84
CA GLY A 470 2.49 34.59 -3.22
C GLY A 470 2.06 33.19 -3.67
N ARG A 471 1.74 32.27 -2.75
CA ARG A 471 1.16 30.96 -3.05
C ARG A 471 -0.36 31.05 -3.11
N ILE A 472 -0.97 30.28 -4.00
CA ILE A 472 -2.43 30.21 -4.11
C ILE A 472 -2.99 29.57 -2.84
N VAL A 473 -3.96 30.23 -2.20
CA VAL A 473 -4.71 29.64 -1.09
C VAL A 473 -5.81 28.74 -1.67
N PRO A 474 -5.79 27.43 -1.41
CA PRO A 474 -6.74 26.51 -2.01
C PRO A 474 -8.10 26.59 -1.30
N GLU A 475 -9.16 26.27 -2.04
CA GLU A 475 -10.37 25.74 -1.41
C GLU A 475 -10.07 24.38 -0.80
N TRP A 476 -10.75 24.05 0.30
CA TRP A 476 -10.48 22.85 1.08
C TRP A 476 -11.64 21.87 0.92
N THR A 477 -11.33 20.60 0.64
CA THR A 477 -12.31 19.51 0.76
C THR A 477 -12.09 18.72 2.03
N TRP A 478 -13.20 18.46 2.74
CA TRP A 478 -13.22 17.96 4.11
C TRP A 478 -13.82 16.56 4.20
N SER A 479 -14.94 16.35 3.50
CA SER A 479 -15.71 15.11 3.56
C SER A 479 -14.99 13.97 2.86
N GLU A 480 -15.01 12.80 3.50
CA GLU A 480 -14.73 11.51 2.84
C GLU A 480 -15.58 11.42 1.58
N SER A 481 -14.91 11.35 0.43
CA SER A 481 -15.54 11.39 -0.87
C SER A 481 -14.53 11.05 -1.96
N ARG A 482 -15.00 10.56 -3.10
CA ARG A 482 -14.18 10.42 -4.32
C ARG A 482 -13.48 11.71 -4.73
N GLU A 483 -14.09 12.87 -4.47
CA GLU A 483 -13.48 14.17 -4.72
C GLU A 483 -12.25 14.41 -3.85
N LYS A 484 -12.32 14.06 -2.56
CA LYS A 484 -11.19 14.18 -1.63
C LYS A 484 -10.04 13.25 -2.01
N VAL A 485 -10.35 12.00 -2.39
CA VAL A 485 -9.38 11.01 -2.87
C VAL A 485 -8.65 11.53 -4.11
N ARG A 486 -9.40 11.98 -5.12
CA ARG A 486 -8.83 12.60 -6.34
C ARG A 486 -7.97 13.79 -5.99
N SER A 487 -8.49 14.70 -5.17
CA SER A 487 -7.82 15.93 -4.80
C SER A 487 -6.50 15.69 -4.08
N LEU A 488 -6.45 14.74 -3.14
CA LEU A 488 -5.21 14.36 -2.48
C LEU A 488 -4.20 13.79 -3.47
N GLY A 489 -4.60 12.81 -4.30
CA GLY A 489 -3.66 12.17 -5.20
C GLY A 489 -3.11 13.12 -6.27
N LEU A 490 -3.94 14.01 -6.82
CA LEU A 490 -3.48 15.05 -7.74
C LEU A 490 -2.51 16.03 -7.08
N TYR A 491 -2.79 16.46 -5.85
CA TYR A 491 -1.92 17.36 -5.10
C TYR A 491 -0.54 16.73 -4.79
N ILE A 492 -0.52 15.48 -4.33
CA ILE A 492 0.73 14.74 -4.09
C ILE A 492 1.50 14.53 -5.41
N GLY A 493 0.78 14.23 -6.49
CA GLY A 493 1.34 14.14 -7.84
C GLY A 493 2.00 15.45 -8.30
N ASP A 494 1.34 16.60 -8.11
CA ASP A 494 1.89 17.91 -8.43
C ASP A 494 3.18 18.22 -7.65
N VAL A 495 3.19 17.96 -6.34
CA VAL A 495 4.39 18.17 -5.52
C VAL A 495 5.54 17.26 -5.96
N ALA A 496 5.25 16.02 -6.36
CA ALA A 496 6.26 15.10 -6.91
C ALA A 496 6.80 15.60 -8.27
N ILE A 497 5.93 16.08 -9.17
CA ILE A 497 6.31 16.64 -10.47
C ILE A 497 7.19 17.88 -10.27
N GLU A 498 6.78 18.82 -9.43
CA GLU A 498 7.57 20.02 -9.13
C GLU A 498 8.97 19.66 -8.60
N ALA A 499 9.05 18.67 -7.70
CA ALA A 499 10.32 18.21 -7.16
C ALA A 499 11.23 17.59 -8.23
N ILE A 500 10.69 16.71 -9.08
CA ILE A 500 11.49 16.00 -10.09
C ILE A 500 11.89 16.92 -11.24
N GLU A 501 11.05 17.88 -11.63
CA GLU A 501 11.38 18.89 -12.66
C GLU A 501 12.43 19.88 -12.17
N ALA A 502 12.45 20.19 -10.87
CA ALA A 502 13.53 20.97 -10.26
C ALA A 502 14.87 20.21 -10.20
N SER A 503 14.86 18.87 -10.31
CA SER A 503 16.06 18.04 -10.34
C SER A 503 16.67 17.99 -11.74
N SER A 504 17.83 18.61 -11.92
CA SER A 504 18.50 18.71 -13.23
C SER A 504 19.45 17.57 -13.58
N SER A 505 19.74 16.67 -12.64
CA SER A 505 20.88 15.74 -12.75
C SER A 505 20.43 14.31 -13.00
N TRP A 506 20.59 13.84 -14.23
CA TRP A 506 20.44 12.44 -14.60
C TRP A 506 21.75 11.67 -14.36
N LEU A 507 21.63 10.49 -13.76
CA LEU A 507 22.72 9.57 -13.51
C LEU A 507 22.68 8.46 -14.57
N GLU A 508 23.73 8.40 -15.41
CA GLU A 508 23.93 7.29 -16.36
C GLU A 508 24.46 6.02 -15.66
N SER A 509 25.18 6.22 -14.56
CA SER A 509 25.78 5.14 -13.77
C SER A 509 25.51 5.33 -12.28
N PRO A 510 24.23 5.19 -11.87
CA PRO A 510 23.87 5.27 -10.46
C PRO A 510 24.45 4.08 -9.67
N PRO A 511 24.89 4.28 -8.42
CA PRO A 511 25.07 3.18 -7.49
C PRO A 511 23.79 2.34 -7.39
N LEU A 512 23.94 1.02 -7.49
CA LEU A 512 22.88 0.06 -7.20
C LEU A 512 23.41 -0.90 -6.13
N GLU A 513 22.85 -0.81 -4.94
CA GLU A 513 23.23 -1.63 -3.79
C GLU A 513 21.97 -2.24 -3.19
N ILE A 514 22.01 -3.56 -2.94
CA ILE A 514 20.96 -4.28 -2.25
C ILE A 514 21.61 -5.00 -1.07
N LEU A 515 21.14 -4.69 0.13
CA LEU A 515 21.43 -5.44 1.34
C LEU A 515 20.17 -6.19 1.74
N HIS A 516 20.37 -7.40 2.24
CA HIS A 516 19.33 -8.29 2.73
C HIS A 516 19.79 -8.90 4.04
N ASP A 517 18.86 -9.01 4.99
CA ASP A 517 19.00 -9.84 6.17
C ASP A 517 17.60 -10.31 6.62
N THR A 518 17.56 -11.19 7.61
CA THR A 518 16.32 -11.68 8.21
C THR A 518 16.23 -11.25 9.67
N VAL A 519 15.01 -11.01 10.15
CA VAL A 519 14.73 -10.80 11.56
C VAL A 519 13.80 -11.90 12.07
N GLU A 520 14.14 -12.48 13.20
CA GLU A 520 13.26 -13.39 13.94
C GLU A 520 12.41 -12.55 14.88
N ILE A 521 11.08 -12.62 14.75
CA ILE A 521 10.15 -11.91 15.62
C ILE A 521 9.29 -12.90 16.39
N GLU A 522 9.03 -12.61 17.66
CA GLU A 522 8.11 -13.38 18.49
C GLU A 522 6.67 -12.85 18.34
N LEU A 523 5.71 -13.76 18.15
CA LEU A 523 4.28 -13.42 18.26
C LEU A 523 3.87 -13.38 19.74
N GLU A 524 4.18 -12.27 20.39
CA GLU A 524 3.83 -12.04 21.81
C GLU A 524 2.34 -11.69 21.98
N ASN A 525 1.70 -11.15 20.94
CA ASN A 525 0.27 -10.86 20.95
C ASN A 525 -0.55 -12.14 20.80
N PRO A 526 -1.39 -12.53 21.78
CA PRO A 526 -2.13 -13.78 21.73
C PRO A 526 -3.20 -13.82 20.63
N PHE A 527 -3.73 -12.66 20.19
CA PHE A 527 -4.69 -12.59 19.08
C PHE A 527 -4.00 -12.90 17.75
N LEU A 528 -2.89 -12.22 17.46
CA LEU A 528 -2.10 -12.49 16.25
C LEU A 528 -1.41 -13.86 16.31
N GLY A 529 -1.03 -14.33 17.49
CA GLY A 529 -0.56 -15.71 17.68
C GLY A 529 -1.63 -16.74 17.33
N PHE A 530 -2.89 -16.50 17.71
CA PHE A 530 -4.02 -17.34 17.29
C PHE A 530 -4.22 -17.28 15.77
N PHE A 531 -4.21 -16.08 15.17
CA PHE A 531 -4.33 -15.90 13.72
C PHE A 531 -3.21 -16.63 12.97
N GLY A 532 -1.95 -16.45 13.38
CA GLY A 532 -0.79 -17.17 12.85
C GLY A 532 -0.94 -18.70 12.96
N CYS A 533 -1.47 -19.20 14.08
CA CYS A 533 -1.77 -20.63 14.23
C CYS A 533 -2.79 -21.15 13.22
N THR A 534 -3.74 -20.31 12.74
CA THR A 534 -4.73 -20.74 11.74
C THR A 534 -4.16 -20.79 10.32
N LYS A 535 -3.05 -20.10 10.07
CA LYS A 535 -2.38 -19.98 8.77
C LYS A 535 -1.25 -21.00 8.55
N LEU A 536 -0.96 -21.86 9.53
CA LEU A 536 0.21 -22.75 9.48
C LEU A 536 0.25 -23.68 8.26
N ASP A 537 -0.92 -24.13 7.79
CA ASP A 537 -1.02 -25.01 6.63
C ASP A 537 -0.81 -24.27 5.29
N ASP A 538 -0.78 -22.93 5.30
CA ASP A 538 -0.58 -22.07 4.12
C ASP A 538 0.91 -21.81 3.83
N PHE A 539 1.79 -22.01 4.82
CA PHE A 539 3.23 -21.82 4.67
C PHE A 539 3.90 -22.98 3.92
N ARG A 540 4.96 -22.65 3.17
CA ARG A 540 5.93 -23.67 2.74
C ARG A 540 6.87 -23.99 3.90
N GLU A 541 7.37 -25.22 3.96
CA GLU A 541 8.29 -25.70 5.03
C GLU A 541 9.47 -24.77 5.32
N SER A 542 9.98 -24.03 4.32
CA SER A 542 11.07 -23.05 4.49
C SER A 542 10.66 -21.73 5.15
N ASP A 543 9.38 -21.41 5.11
CA ASP A 543 8.78 -20.16 5.56
C ASP A 543 7.85 -20.42 6.78
N GLU A 544 7.74 -21.67 7.23
CA GLU A 544 6.89 -22.07 8.34
C GLU A 544 7.32 -21.41 9.66
N PRO A 545 6.35 -20.91 10.46
CA PRO A 545 6.60 -20.47 11.81
C PRO A 545 7.19 -21.61 12.65
N TYR A 546 8.10 -21.31 13.58
CA TYR A 546 8.73 -22.35 14.42
C TYR A 546 8.74 -21.98 15.90
N TRP A 547 8.93 -23.01 16.73
CA TRP A 547 9.27 -22.86 18.14
C TRP A 547 10.78 -22.99 18.32
N ILE A 548 11.35 -22.34 19.35
CA ILE A 548 12.74 -22.58 19.73
C ILE A 548 12.98 -24.11 19.92
N PRO A 549 13.93 -24.73 19.19
CA PRO A 549 14.12 -26.17 19.22
C PRO A 549 14.59 -26.66 20.59
N GLY A 550 13.83 -27.57 21.20
CA GLY A 550 14.30 -28.38 22.34
C GLY A 550 13.29 -28.66 23.45
N TRP A 551 12.17 -27.93 23.52
CA TRP A 551 11.18 -28.05 24.60
C TRP A 551 9.72 -28.20 24.14
N CYS A 552 9.40 -27.83 22.89
CA CYS A 552 8.04 -27.80 22.36
C CYS A 552 7.83 -28.89 21.30
N GLU A 553 6.67 -29.56 21.32
CA GLU A 553 6.27 -30.54 20.29
C GLU A 553 5.96 -29.86 18.94
N PRO A 554 6.00 -30.58 17.79
CA PRO A 554 5.85 -29.98 16.47
C PRO A 554 4.52 -29.23 16.27
N LEU A 555 4.56 -28.22 15.40
CA LEU A 555 3.45 -27.36 15.01
C LEU A 555 2.34 -28.21 14.37
N THR A 556 1.17 -28.26 15.00
CA THR A 556 -0.09 -28.61 14.34
C THR A 556 -1.09 -27.51 14.67
N VAL A 557 -2.01 -27.16 13.78
CA VAL A 557 -3.01 -26.10 14.04
C VAL A 557 -3.72 -26.29 15.41
N PRO A 558 -4.24 -27.49 15.77
CA PRO A 558 -4.88 -27.68 17.08
C PRO A 558 -3.89 -27.58 18.26
N GLY A 559 -2.65 -28.03 18.08
CA GLY A 559 -1.61 -27.95 19.10
C GLY A 559 -1.14 -26.52 19.35
N CYS A 560 -1.04 -25.72 18.29
CA CYS A 560 -0.69 -24.30 18.34
C CYS A 560 -1.78 -23.50 19.07
N ILE A 561 -3.04 -23.64 18.65
CA ILE A 561 -4.19 -22.96 19.29
C ILE A 561 -4.30 -23.33 20.77
N ALA A 562 -4.16 -24.61 21.12
CA ALA A 562 -4.24 -25.05 22.51
C ALA A 562 -3.16 -24.43 23.40
N ARG A 563 -1.98 -24.13 22.85
CA ARG A 563 -0.87 -23.51 23.58
C ARG A 563 -1.04 -22.00 23.74
N VAL A 564 -1.44 -21.30 22.68
CA VAL A 564 -1.78 -19.87 22.75
C VAL A 564 -2.89 -19.66 23.80
N ALA A 565 -3.94 -20.49 23.77
CA ALA A 565 -5.02 -20.44 24.76
C ALA A 565 -4.57 -20.81 26.20
N ALA A 566 -3.49 -21.58 26.34
CA ALA A 566 -2.94 -21.98 27.64
C ALA A 566 -1.88 -21.00 28.18
N HIS A 567 -1.55 -19.92 27.44
CA HIS A 567 -0.40 -19.05 27.73
C HIS A 567 0.88 -19.85 28.00
N ASP A 568 1.12 -20.86 27.15
CA ASP A 568 2.29 -21.74 27.23
C ASP A 568 3.58 -20.92 27.03
N PRO A 569 4.68 -21.19 27.76
CA PRO A 569 5.97 -20.51 27.55
C PRO A 569 6.65 -20.85 26.22
N CYS A 570 6.12 -21.79 25.43
CA CYS A 570 6.51 -21.92 24.03
C CYS A 570 6.10 -20.65 23.28
N ALA A 571 7.06 -19.99 22.61
CA ALA A 571 6.88 -18.76 21.82
C ALA A 571 6.97 -19.03 20.29
N ILE A 572 6.00 -18.51 19.52
CA ILE A 572 5.94 -18.70 18.05
C ILE A 572 6.81 -17.61 17.42
N TYR A 573 7.70 -18.01 16.51
CA TYR A 573 8.54 -17.08 15.77
C TYR A 573 8.20 -17.05 14.29
N PHE A 574 8.23 -15.84 13.70
CA PHE A 574 8.32 -15.64 12.26
C PHE A 574 9.73 -15.18 11.89
N THR A 575 10.18 -15.60 10.70
CA THR A 575 11.41 -15.07 10.09
C THR A 575 11.01 -14.16 8.94
N LEU A 576 11.31 -12.87 9.06
CA LEU A 576 10.88 -11.83 8.13
C LEU A 576 12.07 -11.26 7.35
N ASP A 577 11.88 -11.04 6.05
CA ASP A 577 12.90 -10.48 5.15
C ASP A 577 12.99 -8.96 5.25
N LEU A 578 14.18 -8.44 5.47
CA LEU A 578 14.50 -7.02 5.49
C LEU A 578 15.44 -6.67 4.33
N ASN A 579 15.18 -5.53 3.69
CA ASN A 579 16.00 -5.03 2.59
C ASN A 579 16.39 -3.57 2.80
N ILE A 580 17.59 -3.25 2.34
CA ILE A 580 18.03 -1.88 2.09
C ILE A 580 18.41 -1.79 0.63
N VAL A 581 17.78 -0.88 -0.10
CA VAL A 581 18.02 -0.72 -1.53
C VAL A 581 18.44 0.71 -1.79
N ARG A 582 19.59 0.88 -2.45
CA ARG A 582 20.07 2.16 -2.95
C ARG A 582 20.03 2.16 -4.46
N ILE A 583 19.38 3.18 -5.02
CA ILE A 583 19.31 3.45 -6.46
C ILE A 583 19.73 4.91 -6.67
N GLY A 584 20.98 5.11 -7.07
CA GLY A 584 21.52 6.45 -7.29
C GLY A 584 21.57 7.27 -6.00
N ASP A 585 20.85 8.39 -6.04
CA ASP A 585 20.68 9.34 -4.94
C ASP A 585 19.49 9.01 -4.04
N ALA A 586 18.79 7.90 -4.29
CA ALA A 586 17.71 7.40 -3.44
C ALA A 586 18.14 6.15 -2.68
N GLN A 587 17.70 6.03 -1.42
CA GLN A 587 17.87 4.84 -0.59
C GLN A 587 16.60 4.60 0.22
N PHE A 588 16.17 3.35 0.31
CA PHE A 588 15.04 2.99 1.16
C PHE A 588 15.31 1.71 1.95
N ILE A 589 14.58 1.59 3.05
CA ILE A 589 14.53 0.40 3.89
C ILE A 589 13.12 -0.21 3.79
N THR A 590 13.00 -1.53 3.90
CA THR A 590 11.69 -2.19 4.02
C THR A 590 11.28 -2.34 5.47
N SER A 591 9.97 -2.39 5.71
CA SER A 591 9.38 -2.74 7.00
C SER A 591 8.36 -3.86 6.81
N PRO A 592 8.45 -4.99 7.52
CA PRO A 592 7.53 -6.12 7.36
C PRO A 592 6.27 -5.94 8.23
N GLY A 593 5.67 -4.76 8.14
CA GLY A 593 4.61 -4.26 9.01
C GLY A 593 4.47 -2.75 8.88
N GLU A 594 3.54 -2.15 9.61
CA GLU A 594 3.30 -0.70 9.59
C GLU A 594 4.30 0.06 10.49
N MET A 595 5.39 0.56 9.89
CA MET A 595 6.39 1.36 10.59
C MET A 595 5.92 2.79 10.88
N PRO A 596 5.97 3.26 12.13
CA PRO A 596 5.68 4.64 12.47
C PRO A 596 6.87 5.56 12.14
N PRO A 597 6.63 6.86 11.88
CA PRO A 597 7.68 7.82 11.47
C PRO A 597 8.88 7.92 12.42
N GLU A 598 8.68 7.63 13.70
CA GLU A 598 9.64 7.72 14.80
C GLU A 598 10.87 6.85 14.56
N TYR A 599 10.71 5.62 14.03
CA TYR A 599 11.85 4.78 13.72
C TYR A 599 12.70 5.32 12.58
N LEU A 600 12.07 5.96 11.59
CA LEU A 600 12.79 6.55 10.49
C LEU A 600 13.47 7.86 10.93
N LEU A 601 12.69 8.80 11.45
CA LEU A 601 13.12 10.18 11.68
C LEU A 601 13.78 10.38 13.05
N GLY A 602 13.54 9.49 14.01
CA GLY A 602 13.86 9.71 15.42
C GLY A 602 12.89 10.69 16.08
N ARG A 603 13.03 10.89 17.38
CA ARG A 603 12.28 11.90 18.12
C ARG A 603 13.01 12.38 19.37
N ASP A 604 12.74 13.62 19.77
CA ASP A 604 13.16 14.16 21.06
C ASP A 604 12.25 13.64 22.20
N ALA A 605 12.77 13.68 23.42
CA ALA A 605 11.99 13.31 24.61
C ALA A 605 10.83 14.30 24.81
N THR A 606 9.62 13.77 25.00
CA THR A 606 8.39 14.56 25.05
C THR A 606 7.50 14.09 26.18
N THR A 607 6.89 15.03 26.90
CA THR A 607 5.90 14.73 27.95
C THR A 607 4.50 15.14 27.47
N VAL A 608 3.55 14.20 27.54
CA VAL A 608 2.14 14.43 27.20
C VAL A 608 1.27 14.16 28.42
N SER A 609 0.26 14.99 28.64
CA SER A 609 -0.70 14.82 29.73
C SER A 609 -2.05 14.42 29.16
N TYR A 610 -2.47 13.19 29.44
CA TYR A 610 -3.81 12.70 29.12
C TYR A 610 -4.76 13.06 30.25
N ARG A 611 -5.84 13.77 29.91
CA ARG A 611 -6.92 14.08 30.85
C ARG A 611 -8.13 13.22 30.51
N ASN A 612 -8.16 12.00 31.04
CA ASN A 612 -9.30 11.11 30.86
C ASN A 612 -9.88 10.71 32.23
N PRO A 613 -10.85 11.47 32.78
CA PRO A 613 -11.40 11.22 34.11
C PRO A 613 -11.86 9.76 34.26
N PRO A 614 -11.38 9.02 35.29
CA PRO A 614 -10.82 9.52 36.54
C PRO A 614 -9.28 9.64 36.61
N ARG A 615 -8.54 9.35 35.53
CA ARG A 615 -7.06 9.39 35.51
C ARG A 615 -6.53 10.62 34.78
N ASN A 616 -5.47 11.19 35.35
CA ASN A 616 -4.66 12.22 34.70
C ASN A 616 -3.28 11.61 34.53
N ASP A 617 -3.08 10.92 33.42
CA ASP A 617 -1.83 10.23 33.16
C ASP A 617 -0.85 11.23 32.54
N ILE A 618 0.39 11.22 33.02
CA ILE A 618 1.50 11.96 32.45
C ILE A 618 2.42 10.89 31.86
N CYS A 619 2.57 10.90 30.54
CA CYS A 619 3.44 9.99 29.84
C CYS A 619 4.70 10.73 29.40
N ASP A 620 5.85 10.17 29.76
CA ASP A 620 7.17 10.69 29.45
C ASP A 620 7.81 9.83 28.36
N PHE A 621 7.61 10.23 27.11
CA PHE A 621 8.15 9.53 25.96
C PHE A 621 9.66 9.82 25.82
N PRO A 622 10.55 8.82 25.89
CA PRO A 622 12.00 9.04 25.88
C PRO A 622 12.53 9.37 24.48
N ALA A 623 13.70 10.02 24.36
CA ALA A 623 14.23 10.36 23.04
C ALA A 623 14.74 9.10 22.31
N MET A 624 14.51 8.98 21.01
CA MET A 624 15.02 7.84 20.22
C MET A 624 15.74 8.32 18.95
N PRO A 625 16.82 7.62 18.52
CA PRO A 625 17.51 7.94 17.28
C PRO A 625 16.66 7.55 16.06
N GLY A 626 16.92 8.18 14.92
CA GLY A 626 16.30 7.81 13.65
C GLY A 626 17.21 6.93 12.79
N LEU A 627 16.66 5.92 12.14
CA LEU A 627 17.38 5.11 11.14
C LEU A 627 17.88 5.96 9.97
N ILE A 628 17.23 7.10 9.70
CA ILE A 628 17.61 8.03 8.63
C ILE A 628 19.04 8.55 8.79
N ASP A 629 19.56 8.66 10.02
CA ASP A 629 20.92 9.13 10.30
C ASP A 629 22.02 8.14 9.87
N LEU A 630 21.65 6.87 9.72
CA LEU A 630 22.53 5.80 9.24
C LEU A 630 22.47 5.62 7.72
N MET A 631 21.48 6.20 7.06
CA MET A 631 21.30 6.13 5.61
C MET A 631 22.16 7.20 4.90
N GLU A 632 22.88 6.80 3.85
CA GLU A 632 23.90 7.63 3.19
C GLU A 632 23.38 8.45 2.00
N ALA A 633 22.28 8.01 1.36
CA ALA A 633 21.75 8.72 0.20
C ALA A 633 21.01 10.01 0.60
N PRO A 634 20.93 11.04 -0.27
CA PRO A 634 20.22 12.26 0.05
C PRO A 634 18.69 12.07 0.15
N HIS A 635 18.11 11.25 -0.73
CA HIS A 635 16.66 10.98 -0.74
C HIS A 635 16.38 9.65 -0.04
N ARG A 636 15.77 9.71 1.13
CA ARG A 636 15.62 8.57 2.06
C ARG A 636 14.15 8.36 2.39
N PHE A 637 13.71 7.11 2.36
CA PHE A 637 12.33 6.75 2.66
C PHE A 637 12.19 5.30 3.13
N VAL A 638 10.97 4.91 3.48
CA VAL A 638 10.59 3.54 3.85
C VAL A 638 9.66 2.99 2.76
N ALA A 639 9.90 1.76 2.33
CA ALA A 639 8.92 0.96 1.60
C ALA A 639 8.20 0.07 2.62
N ASN A 640 7.06 0.55 3.11
CA ASN A 640 6.33 -0.06 4.22
C ASN A 640 5.56 -1.31 3.75
N MET A 641 5.16 -2.19 4.68
CA MET A 641 4.61 -3.52 4.35
C MET A 641 5.44 -4.26 3.29
N GLY A 642 6.77 -4.09 3.35
CA GLY A 642 7.72 -4.68 2.43
C GLY A 642 8.06 -6.10 2.86
N ASN A 643 7.85 -7.04 1.94
CA ASN A 643 8.02 -8.49 2.07
C ASN A 643 7.10 -9.19 3.07
N SER A 644 6.41 -8.47 3.95
CA SER A 644 5.41 -9.03 4.85
C SER A 644 4.54 -7.96 5.49
N GLU A 645 3.49 -8.41 6.15
CA GLU A 645 2.72 -7.65 7.12
C GLU A 645 2.61 -8.48 8.41
N ALA A 646 3.18 -7.95 9.50
CA ALA A 646 3.14 -8.54 10.83
C ALA A 646 2.56 -7.59 11.89
N GLY A 647 1.78 -6.60 11.46
CA GLY A 647 1.14 -5.62 12.32
C GLY A 647 1.93 -4.32 12.47
N TYR A 648 1.53 -3.52 13.46
CA TYR A 648 2.17 -2.25 13.76
C TYR A 648 3.50 -2.41 14.50
N LEU A 649 4.52 -1.67 14.08
CA LEU A 649 5.82 -1.59 14.75
C LEU A 649 5.75 -0.48 15.82
N VAL A 650 5.17 -0.76 16.98
CA VAL A 650 5.11 0.23 18.06
C VAL A 650 6.43 0.22 18.86
N PRO A 651 7.08 1.37 19.13
CA PRO A 651 8.22 1.44 20.04
C PRO A 651 7.91 0.83 21.40
N TYR A 652 8.81 0.01 21.94
CA TYR A 652 8.57 -0.65 23.24
C TYR A 652 8.28 0.36 24.35
N ALA A 653 9.00 1.49 24.32
CA ALA A 653 8.81 2.59 25.26
C ALA A 653 7.39 3.17 25.17
N ASP A 654 6.76 3.13 24.00
CA ASP A 654 5.47 3.76 23.73
C ASP A 654 4.32 2.75 23.85
N TYR A 655 4.64 1.46 23.99
CA TYR A 655 3.69 0.36 24.01
C TYR A 655 2.84 0.31 25.29
N VAL A 656 1.53 0.43 25.13
CA VAL A 656 0.55 0.31 26.20
C VAL A 656 0.09 -1.15 26.37
N PRO A 657 0.00 -1.70 27.60
CA PRO A 657 -0.50 -3.06 27.81
C PRO A 657 -1.90 -3.29 27.22
N LEU A 658 -2.10 -4.44 26.56
CA LEU A 658 -3.39 -4.83 25.99
C LEU A 658 -4.52 -4.75 27.02
N GLY A 659 -5.62 -4.09 26.65
CA GLY A 659 -6.80 -3.91 27.50
C GLY A 659 -6.73 -2.74 28.49
N ASP A 660 -5.64 -1.95 28.50
CA ASP A 660 -5.59 -0.69 29.24
C ASP A 660 -6.31 0.44 28.49
N MET A 661 -7.63 0.53 28.71
CA MET A 661 -8.47 1.59 28.12
C MET A 661 -8.30 2.97 28.77
N SER A 662 -7.30 3.18 29.64
CA SER A 662 -7.05 4.51 30.23
C SER A 662 -6.27 5.45 29.31
N HIS A 663 -5.53 4.90 28.34
CA HIS A 663 -4.85 5.65 27.29
C HIS A 663 -5.77 5.85 26.06
N PRO A 664 -5.84 7.05 25.45
CA PRO A 664 -6.81 7.33 24.38
C PRO A 664 -6.48 6.69 23.02
N ASN A 665 -5.25 6.19 22.83
CA ASN A 665 -4.76 5.63 21.56
C ASN A 665 -4.11 4.26 21.84
N TYR A 666 -4.77 3.17 21.45
CA TYR A 666 -4.37 1.78 21.74
C TYR A 666 -4.52 0.82 20.55
N TYR A 667 -4.98 1.31 19.40
CA TYR A 667 -5.33 0.45 18.26
C TYR A 667 -4.10 -0.31 17.76
N GLU A 668 -2.96 0.37 17.61
CA GLU A 668 -1.74 -0.21 17.07
C GLU A 668 -1.23 -1.39 17.91
N GLU A 669 -1.35 -1.33 19.24
CA GLU A 669 -0.95 -2.43 20.12
C GLU A 669 -1.83 -3.67 19.96
N GLU A 670 -3.13 -3.51 19.68
CA GLU A 670 -4.06 -4.64 19.51
C GLU A 670 -3.72 -5.47 18.27
N VAL A 671 -3.21 -4.80 17.23
CA VAL A 671 -2.83 -5.40 15.95
C VAL A 671 -1.31 -5.40 15.73
N SER A 672 -0.50 -5.27 16.78
CA SER A 672 0.96 -5.47 16.74
C SER A 672 1.32 -6.91 17.07
N SER A 673 2.36 -7.47 16.44
CA SER A 673 2.92 -8.78 16.79
C SER A 673 3.38 -8.87 18.24
N GLY A 674 3.75 -7.75 18.86
CA GLY A 674 4.18 -7.72 20.24
C GLY A 674 4.91 -6.44 20.64
N PRO A 675 5.12 -6.21 21.95
CA PRO A 675 5.81 -5.02 22.43
C PRO A 675 7.26 -4.89 21.96
N HIS A 676 7.95 -5.98 21.58
CA HIS A 676 9.32 -5.90 21.09
C HIS A 676 9.43 -5.87 19.56
N PHE A 677 8.33 -6.10 18.84
CA PHE A 677 8.34 -6.28 17.38
C PHE A 677 9.00 -5.11 16.64
N GLY A 678 8.58 -3.87 16.92
CA GLY A 678 9.15 -2.70 16.25
C GLY A 678 10.65 -2.52 16.54
N ASP A 679 11.06 -2.72 17.80
CA ASP A 679 12.44 -2.51 18.23
C ASP A 679 13.37 -3.59 17.68
N ASP A 680 12.90 -4.84 17.56
CA ASP A 680 13.65 -5.93 16.96
C ASP A 680 13.90 -5.68 15.47
N VAL A 681 12.89 -5.21 14.73
CA VAL A 681 13.03 -4.81 13.32
C VAL A 681 13.99 -3.62 13.19
N ALA A 682 13.82 -2.57 14.00
CA ALA A 682 14.67 -1.38 13.94
C ALA A 682 16.14 -1.69 14.29
N ASN A 683 16.38 -2.56 15.27
CA ASN A 683 17.71 -3.02 15.62
C ASN A 683 18.34 -3.87 14.50
N ALA A 684 17.58 -4.71 13.82
CA ALA A 684 18.05 -5.49 12.66
C ALA A 684 18.40 -4.59 11.47
N LEU A 685 17.56 -3.58 11.17
CA LEU A 685 17.83 -2.59 10.14
C LEU A 685 19.07 -1.74 10.47
N ALA A 686 19.23 -1.30 11.72
CA ALA A 686 20.42 -0.57 12.16
C ALA A 686 21.69 -1.42 12.00
N ALA A 687 21.63 -2.71 12.34
CA ALA A 687 22.76 -3.64 12.15
C ALA A 687 23.12 -3.82 10.67
N LEU A 688 22.11 -3.89 9.79
CA LEU A 688 22.30 -3.97 8.34
C LEU A 688 22.87 -2.67 7.75
N LEU A 689 22.54 -1.52 8.36
CA LEU A 689 23.14 -0.20 8.08
C LEU A 689 24.54 -0.01 8.71
N GLY A 690 25.05 -1.01 9.45
CA GLY A 690 26.39 -1.03 10.02
C GLY A 690 26.50 -0.58 11.48
N ASP A 691 25.40 -0.32 12.18
CA ASP A 691 25.37 -0.05 13.61
C ASP A 691 24.86 -1.26 14.42
N TYR A 692 25.77 -1.88 15.17
CA TYR A 692 25.48 -3.05 16.01
C TYR A 692 25.18 -2.71 17.48
N SER A 693 24.99 -1.43 17.81
CA SER A 693 24.85 -0.97 19.21
C SER A 693 23.54 -1.39 19.89
N ARG A 694 22.56 -1.93 19.14
CA ARG A 694 21.18 -2.22 19.58
C ARG A 694 20.55 -1.06 20.36
N PRO A 695 20.37 0.11 19.74
CA PRO A 695 19.96 1.32 20.44
C PRO A 695 18.48 1.33 20.85
N TYR A 696 17.62 0.51 20.23
CA TYR A 696 16.17 0.50 20.48
C TYR A 696 15.79 -0.52 21.56
N GLY A 697 14.78 -0.21 22.38
CA GLY A 697 14.26 -1.09 23.43
C GLY A 697 15.00 -1.09 24.77
N ALA A 698 15.96 -0.18 24.96
CA ALA A 698 16.74 -0.06 26.20
C ALA A 698 16.08 0.85 27.27
N GLU A 699 14.98 1.50 26.93
CA GLU A 699 14.36 2.57 27.72
C GLU A 699 13.15 2.07 28.53
N GLU A 700 12.84 2.76 29.62
CA GLU A 700 11.64 2.46 30.41
C GLU A 700 10.38 2.94 29.66
N ARG A 701 9.24 2.25 29.89
CA ARG A 701 7.97 2.61 29.24
C ARG A 701 7.50 4.01 29.65
N ALA A 702 6.98 4.76 28.68
CA ALA A 702 6.58 6.15 28.78
C ALA A 702 5.37 6.39 29.68
N CYS A 703 4.39 5.49 29.62
CA CYS A 703 3.17 5.56 30.42
C CYS A 703 3.22 4.52 31.56
N PHE A 704 3.52 4.96 32.78
CA PHE A 704 3.30 4.13 33.98
C PHE A 704 1.90 4.40 34.55
N THR A 705 1.15 3.33 34.78
CA THR A 705 0.09 3.34 35.80
C THR A 705 0.75 3.13 37.17
N GLU A 706 0.68 4.11 38.08
CA GLU A 706 0.87 3.85 39.52
C GLU A 706 -0.22 2.93 40.09
#